data_AF-A0AAV1ZRM0-F1
#
_entry.id   AF-A0AAV1ZRM0-F1
#
_cell.length_a   1.000
_cell.length_b   1.000
_cell.length_c   1.000
_cell.angle_alpha   90.00
_cell.angle_beta   90.00
_cell.angle_gamma   90.00
#
_symmetry.space_group_name_H-M   'P 1'
#
loop_
_entity.id
_entity.type
_entity.pdbx_description
1 polymer ?
#
loop_
_entity_poly.entity_id
_entity_poly.type
_entity_poly.pdbx_seq_one_letter_code
_entity_poly.pdbx_strand_id
1 'polypeptide(L)'
;MLYTNQMLNLGDCKHVGVYHEKKLAVTYPIKFAFTGNEGKYSLSYSFPPLPKKIFSYHSEAGTFASKHTLEVQPTSTEKRTIKTIPTLFVKNNTFGVVGLPVFASSILTEDIKLGFEELPRSKEHAIYQIIKDFLNAGWRRKSIEITRKLDSQIWGPKTEVKMHISHQHEFVKIEKHVQPSDEIWMDDISIEAQDQENYESNERIINHKIQQLSHLRDTLWFTVEHKVSDHISNKANLEVMYKRTLDGTLHTIHTNATAKLLGVSLGVITNGGVLYYNRPNEFKYGDEDYGKQRGIAFGAIRFPGNEDPYILAIVSLSHKPLDQHINKEVQTPVPAKYFYPETHDQCVRDVQKGNVHSVACIKAIRERAIFNKVNVLFLWHRELPTMVKEILDITDLAVKHTYFNHLSIEKKNRRVKNLHLSFTYIDKLTDKPVVDVVVTKPTEVLKFHKIDPGFIQPMSSIYSMKDTYIQYHTNNTYPATCTLMKESIMTYDLKTIRLRREESCSYVLTSHCVRHKKFAVIVKIDPENLESKEVNVYIGKHSVVLKPGTESKYEIQFDDKPYTVKYLQPVRLHAAEKIYAVTTKLNITRSGFIEIYGRKAGIKVTYDGQHVKVQVHPRYKGELCGLCSEFDGEIVKELRGPNRCLFSNVYDYTTSSALGSCYRFKPEHKSICSDEDYKHTDIDDEDEIEETHRNEEYEPKVKRNKVLPKEDELCFSIRPLPVCESHDVPKKIEVKKVAYHCLPEDDSHSRKLITEAKRRILKELERKRVDFVEDVEYPATCGRR
;
A
#
# COMPACT_ATOMS: atom_id res chain seq x y z
N MET A 1 -29.92 25.77 -1.82
CA MET A 1 -31.32 25.88 -2.31
C MET A 1 -31.32 25.45 -3.76
N LEU A 2 -32.43 24.86 -4.25
CA LEU A 2 -32.48 23.98 -5.45
C LEU A 2 -31.72 22.65 -5.21
N TYR A 3 -32.18 21.48 -5.68
CA TYR A 3 -33.32 21.19 -6.56
C TYR A 3 -34.50 20.51 -5.86
N THR A 4 -35.71 20.81 -6.34
CA THR A 4 -36.90 19.98 -6.16
C THR A 4 -36.92 18.88 -7.21
N ASN A 5 -36.79 17.61 -6.80
CA ASN A 5 -37.33 16.53 -7.63
C ASN A 5 -38.85 16.54 -7.47
N GLN A 6 -39.54 17.30 -8.32
CA GLN A 6 -40.88 16.88 -8.73
C GLN A 6 -40.69 15.54 -9.44
N MET A 7 -41.02 14.43 -8.79
CA MET A 7 -41.39 13.26 -9.57
C MET A 7 -42.67 13.62 -10.30
N LEU A 8 -42.58 13.70 -11.63
CA LEU A 8 -43.74 13.76 -12.50
C LEU A 8 -44.68 12.62 -12.12
N ASN A 9 -45.96 12.95 -11.90
CA ASN A 9 -47.02 11.95 -11.90
C ASN A 9 -47.09 11.33 -13.30
N LEU A 10 -46.32 10.27 -13.52
CA LEU A 10 -46.66 9.28 -14.54
C LEU A 10 -48.03 8.70 -14.15
N GLY A 11 -49.00 8.86 -15.03
CA GLY A 11 -50.38 8.53 -14.74
C GLY A 11 -50.57 7.03 -14.57
N ASP A 12 -50.72 6.58 -13.31
CA ASP A 12 -51.68 5.52 -12.91
C ASP A 12 -51.79 5.28 -11.38
N CYS A 13 -51.18 6.13 -10.54
CA CYS A 13 -51.28 6.03 -9.07
C CYS A 13 -52.67 6.41 -8.47
N LYS A 14 -53.79 6.10 -9.14
CA LYS A 14 -55.14 6.19 -8.54
C LYS A 14 -55.49 5.01 -7.62
N HIS A 15 -54.69 3.95 -7.61
CA HIS A 15 -54.96 2.71 -6.86
C HIS A 15 -53.85 2.25 -5.89
N VAL A 16 -52.78 3.05 -5.73
CA VAL A 16 -51.73 2.82 -4.72
C VAL A 16 -51.57 4.09 -3.88
N GLY A 17 -51.37 3.93 -2.56
CA GLY A 17 -51.56 4.99 -1.56
C GLY A 17 -50.73 6.27 -1.78
N VAL A 18 -51.26 7.39 -1.28
CA VAL A 18 -50.64 8.71 -1.39
C VAL A 18 -49.31 8.74 -0.64
N TYR A 19 -48.23 9.07 -1.34
CA TYR A 19 -46.91 9.36 -0.78
C TYR A 19 -46.73 10.87 -0.65
N HIS A 20 -46.48 11.36 0.56
CA HIS A 20 -45.99 12.73 0.76
C HIS A 20 -44.56 12.67 1.31
N GLU A 21 -43.57 12.91 0.44
CA GLU A 21 -42.16 12.99 0.83
C GLU A 21 -41.71 14.46 0.86
N LYS A 22 -41.06 14.87 1.96
CA LYS A 22 -40.46 16.20 2.10
C LYS A 22 -39.01 16.07 2.56
N LYS A 23 -38.10 16.25 1.60
CA LYS A 23 -36.64 16.31 1.81
C LYS A 23 -36.20 17.77 1.93
N LEU A 24 -35.64 18.16 3.08
CA LEU A 24 -34.99 19.44 3.28
C LEU A 24 -33.52 19.23 3.69
N ALA A 25 -32.64 19.26 2.69
CA ALA A 25 -31.20 19.37 2.90
C ALA A 25 -30.77 20.83 2.69
N VAL A 26 -30.09 21.40 3.69
CA VAL A 26 -29.54 22.75 3.57
C VAL A 26 -28.02 22.65 3.43
N THR A 27 -27.51 23.07 2.29
CA THR A 27 -26.07 23.21 2.04
C THR A 27 -25.57 24.52 2.67
N TYR A 28 -24.50 24.43 3.46
CA TYR A 28 -23.87 25.57 4.12
C TYR A 28 -22.49 25.83 3.53
N PRO A 29 -22.12 27.08 3.21
CA PRO A 29 -20.79 27.40 2.71
C PRO A 29 -19.76 27.26 3.85
N ILE A 30 -18.84 26.30 3.71
CA ILE A 30 -17.64 26.23 4.56
C ILE A 30 -16.62 27.19 3.94
N LYS A 31 -16.06 28.11 4.74
CA LYS A 31 -14.92 28.90 4.28
C LYS A 31 -13.66 28.08 4.49
N PHE A 32 -12.91 27.87 3.41
CA PHE A 32 -11.68 27.10 3.37
C PHE A 32 -10.58 27.98 2.79
N ALA A 33 -9.42 28.02 3.44
CA ALA A 33 -8.24 28.73 2.97
C ALA A 33 -7.04 27.79 3.05
N PHE A 34 -6.28 27.71 1.96
CA PHE A 34 -5.06 26.92 1.88
C PHE A 34 -3.93 27.80 1.33
N THR A 35 -2.77 27.72 1.98
CA THR A 35 -1.53 28.36 1.51
C THR A 35 -0.38 27.37 1.66
N GLY A 36 0.53 27.34 0.69
CA GLY A 36 1.68 26.45 0.69
C GLY A 36 2.91 27.15 0.13
N ASN A 37 4.05 26.98 0.79
CA ASN A 37 5.35 27.42 0.29
C ASN A 37 6.46 26.54 0.88
N GLU A 38 7.32 25.97 0.02
CA GLU A 38 8.53 25.20 0.38
C GLU A 38 8.42 24.33 1.66
N GLY A 39 7.52 23.34 1.65
CA GLY A 39 7.37 22.39 2.76
C GLY A 39 6.56 22.91 3.96
N LYS A 40 6.16 24.19 3.96
CA LYS A 40 5.19 24.77 4.89
C LYS A 40 3.82 24.85 4.24
N TYR A 41 2.82 24.31 4.91
CA TYR A 41 1.43 24.30 4.49
C TYR A 41 0.56 24.82 5.63
N SER A 42 -0.33 25.76 5.33
CA SER A 42 -1.36 26.21 6.26
C SER A 42 -2.73 26.00 5.64
N LEU A 43 -3.58 25.35 6.41
CA LEU A 43 -4.98 25.10 6.12
C LEU A 43 -5.81 25.74 7.24
N SER A 44 -6.76 26.62 6.90
CA SER A 44 -7.80 27.00 7.85
C SER A 44 -9.19 26.76 7.29
N TYR A 45 -10.11 26.43 8.19
CA TYR A 45 -11.53 26.38 7.90
C TYR A 45 -12.34 27.03 9.01
N SER A 46 -13.43 27.68 8.61
CA SER A 46 -14.40 28.25 9.54
C SER A 46 -15.82 27.94 9.09
N PHE A 47 -16.68 27.68 10.07
CA PHE A 47 -18.11 27.53 9.83
C PHE A 47 -18.79 28.87 10.04
N PRO A 48 -19.65 29.32 9.10
CA PRO A 48 -20.61 30.37 9.41
C PRO A 48 -21.52 29.91 10.56
N PRO A 49 -22.29 30.80 11.20
CA PRO A 49 -23.28 30.40 12.21
C PRO A 49 -24.36 29.48 11.60
N LEU A 50 -24.11 28.17 11.67
CA LEU A 50 -25.05 27.14 11.24
C LEU A 50 -26.35 27.26 12.06
N PRO A 51 -27.53 27.28 11.43
CA PRO A 51 -28.81 27.32 12.13
C PRO A 51 -29.09 25.99 12.85
N LYS A 52 -30.09 26.00 13.74
CA LYS A 52 -30.39 24.86 14.62
C LYS A 52 -30.68 23.55 13.88
N LYS A 53 -31.34 23.60 12.71
CA LYS A 53 -31.65 22.41 11.87
C LYS A 53 -30.73 22.37 10.65
N ILE A 54 -29.99 21.27 10.49
CA ILE A 54 -29.04 21.05 9.38
C ILE A 54 -29.68 20.21 8.27
N PHE A 55 -30.40 19.16 8.67
CA PHE A 55 -31.10 18.24 7.78
C PHE A 55 -32.44 17.86 8.39
N SER A 56 -33.49 17.85 7.57
CA SER A 56 -34.80 17.34 7.95
C SER A 56 -35.37 16.49 6.83
N TYR A 57 -35.70 15.25 7.16
CA TYR A 57 -36.39 14.30 6.28
C TYR A 57 -37.72 13.95 6.93
N HIS A 58 -38.80 13.99 6.15
CA HIS A 58 -40.13 13.56 6.56
C HIS A 58 -40.81 12.78 5.44
N SER A 59 -41.35 11.60 5.77
CA SER A 59 -42.16 10.79 4.86
C SER A 59 -43.39 10.26 5.57
N GLU A 60 -44.55 10.44 4.94
CA GLU A 60 -45.86 9.97 5.39
C GLU A 60 -46.56 9.21 4.26
N ALA A 61 -47.22 8.09 4.59
CA ALA A 61 -47.95 7.25 3.67
C ALA A 61 -49.27 6.80 4.32
N GLY A 62 -50.40 7.04 3.63
CA GLY A 62 -51.72 6.66 4.10
C GLY A 62 -52.11 5.24 3.68
N THR A 63 -52.76 4.48 4.57
CA THR A 63 -53.12 3.07 4.34
C THR A 63 -54.56 2.86 3.87
N PHE A 64 -54.72 1.96 2.90
CA PHE A 64 -55.84 1.02 2.83
C PHE A 64 -55.25 -0.35 2.47
N ALA A 65 -55.78 -1.42 3.06
CA ALA A 65 -55.29 -2.78 2.85
C ALA A 65 -56.47 -3.78 2.78
N SER A 66 -56.43 -4.67 1.78
CA SER A 66 -57.12 -5.96 1.79
C SER A 66 -56.09 -7.08 1.68
N LYS A 67 -56.46 -8.28 2.15
CA LYS A 67 -55.55 -9.43 2.28
C LYS A 67 -55.51 -10.28 1.00
N HIS A 68 -54.32 -10.43 0.42
CA HIS A 68 -53.87 -11.58 -0.39
C HIS A 68 -54.73 -12.10 -1.57
N THR A 69 -55.76 -11.39 -2.04
CA THR A 69 -56.49 -11.73 -3.27
C THR A 69 -56.82 -10.46 -4.08
N LEU A 70 -56.77 -10.58 -5.41
CA LEU A 70 -57.20 -9.55 -6.35
C LEU A 70 -58.72 -9.61 -6.51
N GLU A 71 -59.44 -9.09 -5.51
CA GLU A 71 -60.88 -8.82 -5.62
C GLU A 71 -61.13 -7.32 -5.86
N VAL A 72 -62.19 -7.02 -6.61
CA VAL A 72 -62.65 -5.64 -6.87
C VAL A 72 -63.16 -5.04 -5.54
N GLN A 73 -62.79 -3.79 -5.24
CA GLN A 73 -63.19 -3.15 -3.97
C GLN A 73 -64.71 -3.10 -3.81
N PRO A 74 -65.25 -3.31 -2.59
CA PRO A 74 -66.61 -2.94 -2.26
C PRO A 74 -66.86 -1.45 -2.50
N THR A 75 -68.09 -1.10 -2.85
CA THR A 75 -68.55 0.29 -2.93
C THR A 75 -68.32 1.03 -1.61
N SER A 76 -68.19 2.37 -1.67
CA SER A 76 -67.54 3.22 -0.66
C SER A 76 -68.07 3.16 0.77
N THR A 77 -69.19 2.49 1.03
CA THR A 77 -69.87 2.36 2.32
C THR A 77 -69.20 1.42 3.31
N GLU A 78 -68.31 0.51 2.88
CA GLU A 78 -67.64 -0.46 3.77
C GLU A 78 -66.18 -0.10 4.15
N LYS A 79 -65.72 1.11 3.78
CA LYS A 79 -64.35 1.57 4.08
C LYS A 79 -64.17 1.93 5.57
N ARG A 80 -63.84 0.94 6.41
CA ARG A 80 -63.41 1.19 7.80
C ARG A 80 -61.95 1.63 7.87
N THR A 81 -61.71 2.83 8.42
CA THR A 81 -60.36 3.31 8.74
C THR A 81 -59.75 2.47 9.85
N ILE A 82 -58.64 1.77 9.57
CA ILE A 82 -57.89 1.04 10.59
C ILE A 82 -57.16 2.06 11.48
N LYS A 83 -57.74 2.40 12.64
CA LYS A 83 -57.04 3.14 13.70
C LYS A 83 -56.05 2.22 14.43
N THR A 84 -54.95 1.86 13.77
CA THR A 84 -53.72 1.60 14.52
C THR A 84 -53.25 2.93 15.09
N ILE A 85 -53.12 3.03 16.41
CA ILE A 85 -52.34 4.07 17.07
C ILE A 85 -50.95 3.44 17.28
N PRO A 86 -50.00 3.58 16.34
CA PRO A 86 -48.65 3.08 16.56
C PRO A 86 -47.99 3.86 17.70
N THR A 87 -47.24 3.17 18.54
CA THR A 87 -46.35 3.79 19.51
C THR A 87 -45.23 4.53 18.77
N LEU A 88 -45.10 5.83 19.02
CA LEU A 88 -43.95 6.60 18.51
C LEU A 88 -42.66 6.10 19.16
N PHE A 89 -41.76 5.54 18.37
CA PHE A 89 -40.39 5.29 18.79
C PHE A 89 -39.55 6.54 18.53
N VAL A 90 -38.86 7.01 19.58
CA VAL A 90 -37.98 8.19 19.54
C VAL A 90 -36.56 7.77 19.89
N LYS A 91 -35.62 7.88 18.96
CA LYS A 91 -34.19 7.64 19.22
C LYS A 91 -33.39 8.92 19.03
N ASN A 92 -32.80 9.38 20.12
CA ASN A 92 -31.91 10.54 20.13
C ASN A 92 -30.46 10.06 20.29
N ASN A 93 -29.60 10.39 19.32
CA ASN A 93 -28.16 10.11 19.35
C ASN A 93 -27.37 11.42 19.20
N THR A 94 -26.20 11.51 19.82
CA THR A 94 -25.21 12.56 19.52
C THR A 94 -23.97 11.96 18.86
N PHE A 95 -23.45 12.62 17.84
CA PHE A 95 -22.22 12.21 17.15
C PHE A 95 -21.35 13.43 16.86
N GLY A 96 -20.03 13.22 16.80
CA GLY A 96 -19.06 14.26 16.48
C GLY A 96 -17.91 13.67 15.70
N VAL A 97 -17.34 14.47 14.79
CA VAL A 97 -16.10 14.15 14.08
C VAL A 97 -15.02 15.06 14.65
N VAL A 98 -13.80 14.55 14.82
CA VAL A 98 -12.68 15.36 15.31
C VAL A 98 -12.46 16.54 14.34
N GLY A 99 -12.53 17.77 14.86
CA GLY A 99 -12.48 19.00 14.05
C GLY A 99 -13.85 19.53 13.57
N LEU A 100 -14.97 18.87 13.89
CA LEU A 100 -16.32 19.36 13.61
C LEU A 100 -17.12 19.59 14.91
N PRO A 101 -18.17 20.44 14.87
CA PRO A 101 -19.11 20.56 15.99
C PRO A 101 -19.86 19.25 16.26
N VAL A 102 -20.34 19.09 17.49
CA VAL A 102 -21.18 17.95 17.88
C VAL A 102 -22.59 18.12 17.30
N PHE A 103 -23.07 17.09 16.61
CA PHE A 103 -24.41 17.01 16.05
C PHE A 103 -25.30 16.13 16.91
N ALA A 104 -26.59 16.45 16.95
CA ALA A 104 -27.62 15.63 17.56
C ALA A 104 -28.60 15.18 16.46
N SER A 105 -28.90 13.90 16.40
CA SER A 105 -29.93 13.34 15.54
C SER A 105 -31.11 12.86 16.38
N SER A 106 -32.32 13.24 15.99
CA SER A 106 -33.57 12.68 16.49
C SER A 106 -34.26 11.91 15.37
N ILE A 107 -34.60 10.65 15.63
CA ILE A 107 -35.27 9.75 14.70
C ILE A 107 -36.62 9.39 15.31
N LEU A 108 -37.70 9.70 14.60
CA LEU A 108 -39.07 9.33 14.94
C LEU A 108 -39.58 8.31 13.92
N THR A 109 -40.07 7.17 14.39
CA THR A 109 -40.64 6.10 13.56
C THR A 109 -41.85 5.46 14.23
N GLU A 110 -42.82 5.07 13.43
CA GLU A 110 -43.99 4.32 13.88
C GLU A 110 -43.75 2.79 13.75
N ASP A 111 -43.48 2.15 14.90
CA ASP A 111 -43.61 0.71 15.15
C ASP A 111 -42.78 -0.24 14.23
N ILE A 112 -41.51 -0.48 14.63
CA ILE A 112 -40.72 -1.65 14.21
C ILE A 112 -40.89 -2.74 15.28
N LYS A 113 -41.46 -3.89 14.94
CA LYS A 113 -41.30 -5.11 15.75
C LYS A 113 -39.85 -5.58 15.64
N LEU A 114 -39.01 -5.17 16.58
CA LEU A 114 -37.66 -5.71 16.79
C LEU A 114 -37.74 -7.15 17.30
N GLY A 115 -38.07 -8.08 16.40
CA GLY A 115 -38.02 -9.52 16.62
C GLY A 115 -36.80 -10.12 15.93
N PHE A 116 -35.82 -10.55 16.72
CA PHE A 116 -34.76 -11.49 16.32
C PHE A 116 -33.75 -11.06 15.23
N GLU A 117 -33.32 -9.79 15.19
CA GLU A 117 -32.04 -9.47 14.53
C GLU A 117 -30.89 -9.50 15.54
N GLU A 118 -29.78 -10.16 15.18
CA GLU A 118 -28.58 -10.22 16.02
C GLU A 118 -27.94 -8.83 16.24
N LEU A 119 -27.32 -8.66 17.40
CA LEU A 119 -26.56 -7.44 17.71
C LEU A 119 -25.35 -7.30 16.75
N PRO A 120 -25.12 -6.10 16.16
CA PRO A 120 -24.07 -5.91 15.15
C PRO A 120 -22.68 -6.13 15.75
N ARG A 121 -21.92 -7.04 15.14
CA ARG A 121 -20.63 -7.54 15.67
C ARG A 121 -19.42 -6.64 15.36
N SER A 122 -19.57 -5.59 14.54
CA SER A 122 -18.53 -4.59 14.26
C SER A 122 -19.12 -3.21 13.91
N LYS A 123 -18.27 -2.18 13.81
CA LYS A 123 -18.69 -0.81 13.41
C LYS A 123 -19.21 -0.78 11.97
N GLU A 124 -18.57 -1.52 11.08
CA GLU A 124 -18.92 -1.67 9.66
C GLU A 124 -20.24 -2.43 9.55
N HIS A 125 -20.43 -3.48 10.36
CA HIS A 125 -21.71 -4.20 10.44
C HIS A 125 -22.84 -3.30 10.95
N ALA A 126 -22.59 -2.46 11.97
CA ALA A 126 -23.57 -1.50 12.46
C ALA A 126 -23.94 -0.45 11.39
N ILE A 127 -22.97 0.03 10.60
CA ILE A 127 -23.23 0.92 9.46
C ILE A 127 -24.04 0.21 8.37
N TYR A 128 -23.73 -1.05 8.06
CA TYR A 128 -24.47 -1.85 7.09
C TYR A 128 -25.91 -2.13 7.56
N GLN A 129 -26.12 -2.44 8.85
CA GLN A 129 -27.46 -2.56 9.44
C GLN A 129 -28.24 -1.25 9.31
N ILE A 130 -27.62 -0.10 9.63
CA ILE A 130 -28.24 1.22 9.49
C ILE A 130 -28.62 1.52 8.03
N ILE A 131 -27.80 1.11 7.06
CA ILE A 131 -28.09 1.26 5.63
C ILE A 131 -29.21 0.31 5.19
N LYS A 132 -29.21 -0.95 5.64
CA LYS A 132 -30.28 -1.93 5.42
C LYS A 132 -31.62 -1.45 5.99
N ASP A 133 -31.64 -0.95 7.22
CA ASP A 133 -32.81 -0.37 7.89
C ASP A 133 -33.26 0.97 7.27
N PHE A 134 -32.35 1.66 6.58
CA PHE A 134 -32.66 2.85 5.80
C PHE A 134 -33.33 2.48 4.46
N LEU A 135 -32.83 1.45 3.77
CA LEU A 135 -33.35 0.95 2.49
C LEU A 135 -34.66 0.17 2.64
N ASN A 136 -34.81 -0.62 3.69
CA ASN A 136 -36.01 -1.42 3.97
C ASN A 136 -37.19 -0.60 4.54
N ALA A 137 -37.05 0.72 4.68
CA ALA A 137 -38.04 1.60 5.30
C ALA A 137 -39.26 1.93 4.42
N GLY A 138 -39.72 0.99 3.59
CA GLY A 138 -41.08 1.03 3.07
C GLY A 138 -42.08 0.81 4.21
N TRP A 139 -43.29 1.36 4.07
CA TRP A 139 -44.46 1.04 4.92
C TRP A 139 -44.48 1.56 6.38
N ARG A 140 -44.15 2.83 6.66
CA ARG A 140 -44.76 3.69 7.73
C ARG A 140 -44.11 5.07 7.88
N ARG A 141 -44.69 5.94 8.73
CA ARG A 141 -44.23 7.30 9.00
C ARG A 141 -42.82 7.33 9.59
N LYS A 142 -41.94 8.15 8.99
CA LYS A 142 -40.54 8.31 9.40
C LYS A 142 -40.14 9.78 9.31
N SER A 143 -39.54 10.30 10.37
CA SER A 143 -38.84 11.58 10.29
C SER A 143 -37.47 11.53 10.96
N ILE A 144 -36.48 12.09 10.28
CA ILE A 144 -35.11 12.22 10.78
C ILE A 144 -34.80 13.71 10.82
N GLU A 145 -34.40 14.20 11.98
CA GLU A 145 -33.93 15.57 12.16
C GLU A 145 -32.51 15.57 12.71
N ILE A 146 -31.58 16.19 11.98
CA ILE A 146 -30.22 16.43 12.45
C ILE A 146 -30.09 17.91 12.81
N THR A 147 -29.80 18.16 14.08
CA THR A 147 -29.61 19.48 14.68
C THR A 147 -28.18 19.69 15.14
N ARG A 148 -27.73 20.95 15.15
CA ARG A 148 -26.47 21.32 15.79
C ARG A 148 -26.68 21.36 17.30
N LYS A 149 -25.86 20.64 18.08
CA LYS A 149 -25.79 20.88 19.52
C LYS A 149 -25.00 22.19 19.72
N LEU A 150 -25.70 23.24 20.15
CA LEU A 150 -25.10 24.55 20.43
C LEU A 150 -24.29 24.48 21.74
N ASP A 151 -23.05 24.02 21.63
CA ASP A 151 -22.03 24.25 22.65
C ASP A 151 -21.41 25.63 22.41
N SER A 152 -21.84 26.62 23.21
CA SER A 152 -21.36 28.00 23.09
C SER A 152 -19.94 28.21 23.63
N GLN A 153 -19.41 27.27 24.42
CA GLN A 153 -18.04 27.36 24.98
C GLN A 153 -17.02 26.80 23.99
N ILE A 154 -17.35 25.71 23.29
CA ILE A 154 -16.43 25.03 22.37
C ILE A 154 -16.67 25.46 20.91
N TRP A 155 -17.92 25.71 20.50
CA TRP A 155 -18.29 26.02 19.11
C TRP A 155 -19.21 27.26 19.02
N GLY A 156 -18.72 28.40 19.51
CA GLY A 156 -19.42 29.69 19.45
C GLY A 156 -19.60 30.27 18.03
N PRO A 157 -20.20 31.48 17.91
CA PRO A 157 -20.15 32.23 16.67
C PRO A 157 -18.70 32.64 16.36
N LYS A 158 -18.30 32.59 15.08
CA LYS A 158 -16.92 32.84 14.61
C LYS A 158 -15.88 31.84 15.14
N THR A 159 -16.19 30.55 15.11
CA THR A 159 -15.15 29.50 15.30
C THR A 159 -14.32 29.33 14.02
N GLU A 160 -12.99 29.34 14.17
CA GLU A 160 -12.02 29.01 13.13
C GLU A 160 -11.07 27.92 13.65
N VAL A 161 -10.79 26.90 12.82
CA VAL A 161 -9.75 25.92 13.08
C VAL A 161 -8.60 26.18 12.10
N LYS A 162 -7.39 26.36 12.64
CA LYS A 162 -6.15 26.51 11.87
C LYS A 162 -5.27 25.30 12.05
N MET A 163 -4.77 24.78 10.95
CA MET A 163 -3.83 23.67 10.86
C MET A 163 -2.57 24.18 10.16
N HIS A 164 -1.43 24.02 10.81
CA HIS A 164 -0.12 24.36 10.26
C HIS A 164 0.73 23.09 10.21
N ILE A 165 1.20 22.75 9.02
CA ILE A 165 2.13 21.64 8.77
C ILE A 165 3.43 22.25 8.26
N SER A 166 4.56 21.88 8.84
CA SER A 166 5.89 22.26 8.35
C SER A 166 6.75 21.02 8.27
N HIS A 167 7.41 20.79 7.13
CA HIS A 167 8.36 19.69 6.92
C HIS A 167 9.72 20.24 6.56
N GLN A 168 10.75 19.81 7.29
CA GLN A 168 12.16 20.09 7.03
C GLN A 168 12.87 18.77 6.71
N HIS A 169 13.69 18.78 5.66
CA HIS A 169 14.38 17.61 5.14
C HIS A 169 15.88 17.89 4.99
N GLU A 170 16.70 17.13 5.70
CA GLU A 170 18.15 17.33 5.77
C GLU A 170 18.92 16.05 5.43
N PHE A 171 20.04 16.22 4.75
CA PHE A 171 21.05 15.17 4.61
C PHE A 171 22.02 15.26 5.79
N VAL A 172 22.11 14.21 6.59
CA VAL A 172 22.98 14.18 7.77
C VAL A 172 24.42 14.03 7.31
N LYS A 173 25.28 15.00 7.65
CA LYS A 173 26.73 14.83 7.52
C LYS A 173 27.18 13.89 8.63
N ILE A 174 27.79 12.78 8.24
CA ILE A 174 28.40 11.83 9.18
C ILE A 174 29.78 12.37 9.56
N GLU A 175 30.08 12.35 10.86
CA GLU A 175 31.36 12.82 11.39
C GLU A 175 32.51 11.90 10.94
N LYS A 176 33.70 12.46 10.76
CA LYS A 176 34.84 11.72 10.20
C LYS A 176 35.41 10.74 11.25
N HIS A 177 35.82 9.57 10.75
CA HIS A 177 36.43 8.44 11.49
C HIS A 177 35.46 7.54 12.28
N VAL A 178 34.77 6.67 11.54
CA VAL A 178 34.39 5.33 12.03
C VAL A 178 35.68 4.56 12.32
N GLN A 179 35.85 4.02 13.54
CA GLN A 179 37.01 3.21 13.93
C GLN A 179 36.79 1.74 13.54
N PRO A 180 37.84 0.91 13.34
CA PRO A 180 37.68 -0.52 13.07
C PRO A 180 36.90 -1.29 14.16
N SER A 181 36.95 -0.81 15.42
CA SER A 181 36.15 -1.32 16.54
C SER A 181 34.64 -1.11 16.37
N ASP A 182 34.22 -0.16 15.53
CA ASP A 182 32.81 0.07 15.20
C ASP A 182 32.26 -0.93 14.17
N GLU A 183 33.06 -1.91 13.72
CA GLU A 183 32.56 -3.04 12.93
C GLU A 183 32.09 -4.22 13.80
N ILE A 184 32.58 -4.37 15.04
CA ILE A 184 32.42 -5.61 15.85
C ILE A 184 31.22 -5.54 16.81
N TRP A 185 30.88 -4.35 17.30
CA TRP A 185 29.84 -4.14 18.35
C TRP A 185 28.44 -4.70 18.05
N MET A 186 28.11 -5.01 16.79
CA MET A 186 26.81 -5.61 16.45
C MET A 186 26.71 -7.07 16.91
N ASP A 187 27.85 -7.76 17.02
CA ASP A 187 27.91 -9.13 17.55
C ASP A 187 27.86 -9.14 19.09
N ASP A 188 28.28 -8.04 19.73
CA ASP A 188 28.21 -7.84 21.20
C ASP A 188 26.80 -7.48 21.71
N ILE A 189 25.81 -7.24 20.84
CA ILE A 189 24.42 -6.92 21.25
C ILE A 189 23.68 -8.20 21.66
N SER A 190 24.08 -8.80 22.78
CA SER A 190 23.46 -9.99 23.37
C SER A 190 22.18 -9.66 24.16
N ILE A 191 21.33 -8.76 23.66
CA ILE A 191 20.15 -8.29 24.39
C ILE A 191 19.02 -9.32 24.23
N GLU A 192 19.06 -10.32 25.10
CA GLU A 192 17.92 -11.18 25.35
C GLU A 192 16.85 -10.42 26.14
N ALA A 193 15.58 -10.77 25.97
CA ALA A 193 14.44 -10.07 26.58
C ALA A 193 14.31 -10.28 28.12
N GLN A 194 15.42 -10.64 28.78
CA GLN A 194 15.55 -10.81 30.22
C GLN A 194 16.52 -9.80 30.86
N ASP A 195 17.35 -9.11 30.07
CA ASP A 195 18.36 -8.14 30.56
C ASP A 195 17.74 -6.80 30.96
N GLN A 196 17.03 -6.80 32.08
CA GLN A 196 16.39 -5.62 32.65
C GLN A 196 17.43 -4.60 33.19
N GLU A 197 18.61 -5.04 33.63
CA GLU A 197 19.60 -4.17 34.30
C GLU A 197 20.41 -3.28 33.35
N ASN A 198 20.59 -3.67 32.08
CA ASN A 198 21.46 -2.97 31.13
C ASN A 198 20.73 -2.06 30.13
N TYR A 199 19.41 -1.84 30.27
CA TYR A 199 18.61 -1.07 29.30
C TYR A 199 19.23 0.29 28.95
N GLU A 200 19.56 1.13 29.93
CA GLU A 200 20.04 2.50 29.64
C GLU A 200 21.43 2.52 29.00
N SER A 201 22.31 1.60 29.40
CA SER A 201 23.64 1.46 28.80
C SER A 201 23.50 1.07 27.33
N ASN A 202 22.69 0.04 27.06
CA ASN A 202 22.41 -0.47 25.74
C ASN A 202 21.70 0.57 24.85
N GLU A 203 20.68 1.26 25.36
CA GLU A 203 19.96 2.31 24.64
C GLU A 203 20.92 3.44 24.24
N ARG A 204 21.83 3.86 25.14
CA ARG A 204 22.83 4.92 24.85
C ARG A 204 23.83 4.48 23.78
N ILE A 205 24.42 3.28 23.91
CA ILE A 205 25.37 2.73 22.93
C ILE A 205 24.70 2.62 21.56
N ILE A 206 23.50 2.05 21.51
CA ILE A 206 22.78 1.78 20.26
C ILE A 206 22.28 3.09 19.64
N ASN A 207 21.71 4.02 20.40
CA ASN A 207 21.33 5.34 19.88
C ASN A 207 22.53 6.14 19.36
N HIS A 208 23.69 6.08 20.03
CA HIS A 208 24.88 6.77 19.55
C HIS A 208 25.33 6.22 18.18
N LYS A 209 25.39 4.88 18.05
CA LYS A 209 25.86 4.24 16.82
C LYS A 209 24.84 4.32 15.69
N ILE A 210 23.55 4.05 15.92
CA ILE A 210 22.45 4.24 14.94
C ILE A 210 22.46 5.66 14.33
N GLN A 211 22.77 6.69 15.13
CA GLN A 211 22.82 8.06 14.64
C GLN A 211 23.92 8.29 13.60
N GLN A 212 25.03 7.55 13.66
CA GLN A 212 26.09 7.57 12.64
C GLN A 212 25.65 6.83 11.37
N LEU A 213 24.83 5.77 11.49
CA LEU A 213 24.28 5.02 10.34
C LEU A 213 23.15 5.78 9.60
N SER A 214 22.73 6.94 10.08
CA SER A 214 21.56 7.66 9.59
C SER A 214 21.92 8.66 8.49
N HIS A 215 21.29 8.55 7.32
CA HIS A 215 21.66 9.35 6.14
C HIS A 215 20.78 10.62 6.00
N LEU A 216 19.53 10.53 6.46
CA LEU A 216 18.51 11.58 6.33
C LEU A 216 17.91 11.90 7.69
N ARG A 217 17.59 13.16 7.90
CA ARG A 217 16.78 13.66 9.01
C ARG A 217 15.56 14.38 8.44
N ASP A 218 14.38 13.97 8.88
CA ASP A 218 13.11 14.58 8.54
C ASP A 218 12.48 15.10 9.84
N THR A 219 12.07 16.36 9.87
CA THR A 219 11.33 16.93 10.99
C THR A 219 9.99 17.46 10.50
N LEU A 220 8.91 16.99 11.13
CA LEU A 220 7.54 17.38 10.86
C LEU A 220 6.98 18.10 12.08
N TRP A 221 6.51 19.33 11.90
CA TRP A 221 5.71 20.04 12.90
C TRP A 221 4.27 20.12 12.42
N PHE A 222 3.35 19.74 13.28
CA PHE A 222 1.90 19.86 13.07
C PHE A 222 1.27 20.59 14.25
N THR A 223 0.67 21.74 13.99
CA THR A 223 -0.04 22.54 15.01
C THR A 223 -1.49 22.70 14.61
N VAL A 224 -2.41 22.42 15.53
CA VAL A 224 -3.84 22.66 15.39
C VAL A 224 -4.27 23.67 16.44
N GLU A 225 -4.80 24.81 16.01
CA GLU A 225 -5.36 25.84 16.87
C GLU A 225 -6.86 25.94 16.65
N HIS A 226 -7.63 25.83 17.73
CA HIS A 226 -9.07 26.04 17.74
C HIS A 226 -9.35 27.43 18.32
N LYS A 227 -9.68 28.40 17.47
CA LYS A 227 -10.02 29.77 17.87
C LYS A 227 -11.54 29.94 17.96
N VAL A 228 -12.02 30.47 19.07
CA VAL A 228 -13.44 30.82 19.28
C VAL A 228 -13.49 32.33 19.52
N SER A 229 -14.04 33.08 18.56
CA SER A 229 -13.91 34.55 18.51
C SER A 229 -12.43 34.99 18.56
N ASP A 230 -11.98 35.61 19.65
CA ASP A 230 -10.60 36.10 19.78
C ASP A 230 -9.66 35.24 20.63
N HIS A 231 -10.19 34.20 21.28
CA HIS A 231 -9.41 33.35 22.17
C HIS A 231 -9.15 31.97 21.56
N ILE A 232 -7.95 31.41 21.78
CA ILE A 232 -7.63 30.01 21.43
C ILE A 232 -8.17 29.12 22.54
N SER A 233 -9.24 28.36 22.27
CA SER A 233 -9.90 27.50 23.26
C SER A 233 -9.16 26.17 23.47
N ASN A 234 -8.60 25.62 22.40
CA ASN A 234 -7.78 24.42 22.43
C ASN A 234 -6.60 24.57 21.47
N LYS A 235 -5.44 24.02 21.84
CA LYS A 235 -4.25 24.00 20.98
C LYS A 235 -3.55 22.66 21.13
N ALA A 236 -3.24 22.02 20.00
CA ALA A 236 -2.42 20.82 19.95
C ALA A 236 -1.19 21.08 19.08
N ASN A 237 -0.03 20.61 19.54
CA ASN A 237 1.21 20.59 18.77
C ASN A 237 1.73 19.15 18.76
N LEU A 238 2.22 18.72 17.60
CA LEU A 238 2.88 17.44 17.37
C LEU A 238 4.15 17.73 16.59
N GLU A 239 5.29 17.50 17.22
CA GLU A 239 6.60 17.48 16.57
C GLU A 239 7.02 16.02 16.40
N VAL A 240 7.42 15.64 15.19
CA VAL A 240 7.97 14.32 14.86
C VAL A 240 9.28 14.52 14.13
N MET A 241 10.39 14.29 14.83
CA MET A 241 11.73 14.24 14.24
C MET A 241 12.12 12.79 14.07
N TYR A 242 12.51 12.38 12.86
CA TYR A 242 13.02 11.03 12.62
C TYR A 242 14.27 11.02 11.75
N LYS A 243 15.15 10.07 12.04
CA LYS A 243 16.35 9.77 11.26
C LYS A 243 16.16 8.43 10.56
N ARG A 244 16.62 8.33 9.31
CA ARG A 244 16.50 7.14 8.48
C ARG A 244 17.63 7.02 7.47
N THR A 245 17.75 5.84 6.88
CA THR A 245 18.68 5.56 5.77
C THR A 245 18.22 6.14 4.44
N LEU A 246 19.10 5.98 3.44
CA LEU A 246 18.70 5.79 2.04
C LEU A 246 18.24 4.33 1.86
N ASP A 247 17.41 4.05 0.86
CA ASP A 247 16.29 3.10 0.96
C ASP A 247 15.09 3.76 1.69
N GLY A 248 15.05 3.73 3.02
CA GLY A 248 13.95 4.27 3.84
C GLY A 248 13.80 3.66 5.24
N THR A 249 14.72 2.79 5.67
CA THR A 249 14.75 2.16 6.99
C THR A 249 14.81 3.21 8.11
N LEU A 250 13.83 3.17 9.02
CA LEU A 250 13.77 4.05 10.19
C LEU A 250 14.88 3.67 11.18
N HIS A 251 15.57 4.68 11.71
CA HIS A 251 16.69 4.52 12.64
C HIS A 251 16.39 5.12 14.01
N THR A 252 15.95 6.37 14.07
CA THR A 252 15.47 6.97 15.33
C THR A 252 14.19 7.76 15.09
N ILE A 253 13.30 7.79 16.07
CA ILE A 253 12.13 8.66 16.10
C ILE A 253 12.05 9.38 17.45
N HIS A 254 11.76 10.66 17.41
CA HIS A 254 11.43 11.50 18.55
C HIS A 254 10.10 12.16 18.25
N THR A 255 9.11 11.91 19.11
CA THR A 255 7.80 12.52 19.04
C THR A 255 7.59 13.36 20.29
N ASN A 256 7.20 14.61 20.13
CA ASN A 256 6.76 15.48 21.21
C ASN A 256 5.35 15.97 20.89
N ALA A 257 4.36 15.42 21.59
CA ALA A 257 2.96 15.78 21.44
C ALA A 257 2.48 16.53 22.69
N THR A 258 1.87 17.69 22.50
CA THR A 258 1.23 18.47 23.58
C THR A 258 -0.16 18.90 23.14
N ALA A 259 -1.14 18.77 24.02
CA ALA A 259 -2.53 19.16 23.76
C ALA A 259 -3.11 19.86 24.98
N LYS A 260 -3.50 21.12 24.82
CA LYS A 260 -4.30 21.85 25.80
C LYS A 260 -5.78 21.69 25.46
N LEU A 261 -6.49 20.94 26.30
CA LEU A 261 -7.91 20.66 26.18
C LEU A 261 -8.65 21.19 27.41
N LEU A 262 -9.61 22.11 27.22
CA LEU A 262 -10.43 22.68 28.32
C LEU A 262 -9.60 23.18 29.52
N GLY A 263 -8.44 23.80 29.26
CA GLY A 263 -7.54 24.32 30.30
C GLY A 263 -6.51 23.32 30.83
N VAL A 264 -6.72 22.01 30.66
CA VAL A 264 -5.75 20.97 31.04
C VAL A 264 -4.72 20.79 29.93
N SER A 265 -3.43 20.87 30.28
CA SER A 265 -2.33 20.53 29.38
C SER A 265 -1.94 19.07 29.54
N LEU A 266 -2.20 18.27 28.51
CA LEU A 266 -1.68 16.91 28.36
C LEU A 266 -0.48 16.93 27.41
N GLY A 267 0.40 15.94 27.54
CA GLY A 267 1.41 15.69 26.53
C GLY A 267 2.11 14.37 26.73
N VAL A 268 2.87 13.95 25.72
CA VAL A 268 3.67 12.74 25.72
C VAL A 268 4.90 12.96 24.85
N ILE A 269 6.05 12.54 25.35
CA ILE A 269 7.31 12.51 24.61
C ILE A 269 7.68 11.04 24.42
N THR A 270 7.85 10.61 23.17
CA THR A 270 8.31 9.26 22.85
C THR A 270 9.64 9.31 22.11
N ASN A 271 10.66 8.66 22.65
CA ASN A 271 11.88 8.36 21.91
C ASN A 271 11.83 6.91 21.44
N GLY A 272 12.40 6.62 20.28
CA GLY A 272 12.67 5.26 19.88
C GLY A 272 13.85 5.15 18.93
N GLY A 273 14.53 4.01 18.97
CA GLY A 273 15.64 3.64 18.10
C GLY A 273 15.40 2.26 17.51
N VAL A 274 15.82 2.01 16.26
CA VAL A 274 15.67 0.72 15.57
C VAL A 274 16.97 0.39 14.82
N LEU A 275 17.48 -0.83 15.01
CA LEU A 275 18.64 -1.38 14.32
C LEU A 275 18.31 -2.76 13.76
N TYR A 276 18.83 -3.04 12.57
CA TYR A 276 18.81 -4.38 11.96
C TYR A 276 20.25 -4.80 11.68
N TYR A 277 20.59 -6.05 12.00
CA TYR A 277 21.92 -6.62 11.82
C TYR A 277 21.82 -8.07 11.37
N ASN A 278 22.92 -8.63 10.86
CA ASN A 278 22.93 -9.95 10.23
C ASN A 278 21.92 -10.08 9.09
N ARG A 279 21.76 -9.00 8.31
CA ARG A 279 20.95 -8.99 7.08
C ARG A 279 21.53 -10.00 6.08
N PRO A 280 20.73 -10.93 5.54
CA PRO A 280 21.22 -11.93 4.60
C PRO A 280 21.47 -11.35 3.20
N ASN A 281 22.39 -11.97 2.45
CA ASN A 281 22.67 -11.56 1.07
C ASN A 281 21.62 -12.09 0.08
N GLU A 282 20.97 -11.19 -0.64
CA GLU A 282 19.97 -11.51 -1.68
C GLU A 282 20.57 -12.15 -2.94
N PHE A 283 21.88 -12.02 -3.17
CA PHE A 283 22.60 -12.70 -4.26
C PHE A 283 23.23 -14.04 -3.84
N LYS A 284 23.18 -14.41 -2.54
CA LYS A 284 23.73 -15.67 -2.01
C LYS A 284 22.69 -16.47 -1.22
N TYR A 285 21.62 -16.89 -1.88
CA TYR A 285 20.61 -17.75 -1.25
C TYR A 285 21.11 -19.20 -1.16
N GLY A 286 21.05 -19.78 0.04
CA GLY A 286 21.52 -21.15 0.32
C GLY A 286 22.64 -21.18 1.37
N ASP A 287 23.37 -20.08 1.52
CA ASP A 287 24.38 -19.88 2.56
C ASP A 287 23.75 -19.83 3.97
N GLU A 288 24.60 -19.93 5.01
CA GLU A 288 24.16 -19.95 6.41
C GLU A 288 23.51 -18.64 6.92
N ASP A 289 23.50 -17.57 6.12
CA ASP A 289 22.99 -16.25 6.49
C ASP A 289 21.49 -16.26 6.84
N TYR A 290 20.69 -17.02 6.09
CA TYR A 290 19.24 -16.98 6.19
C TYR A 290 18.71 -17.72 7.43
N GLY A 291 18.15 -16.96 8.37
CA GLY A 291 17.69 -17.43 9.67
C GLY A 291 18.50 -16.86 10.84
N LYS A 292 19.68 -16.28 10.57
CA LYS A 292 20.53 -15.63 11.57
C LYS A 292 20.22 -14.13 11.74
N GLN A 293 19.32 -13.55 10.94
CA GLN A 293 18.96 -12.14 11.03
C GLN A 293 18.38 -11.75 12.39
N ARG A 294 18.73 -10.53 12.81
CA ARG A 294 18.26 -9.92 14.06
C ARG A 294 17.84 -8.48 13.81
N GLY A 295 16.88 -8.02 14.60
CA GLY A 295 16.56 -6.61 14.71
C GLY A 295 16.26 -6.28 16.16
N ILE A 296 16.50 -5.05 16.55
CA ILE A 296 16.23 -4.58 17.89
C ILE A 296 15.67 -3.16 17.83
N ALA A 297 14.66 -2.89 18.65
CA ALA A 297 14.15 -1.55 18.83
C ALA A 297 13.98 -1.23 20.32
N PHE A 298 14.17 0.04 20.63
CA PHE A 298 13.98 0.61 21.97
C PHE A 298 12.93 1.70 21.88
N GLY A 299 12.16 1.86 22.95
CA GLY A 299 11.16 2.90 23.08
C GLY A 299 11.09 3.42 24.52
N ALA A 300 11.00 4.73 24.69
CA ALA A 300 10.85 5.35 26.01
C ALA A 300 9.73 6.39 25.96
N ILE A 301 8.75 6.27 26.87
CA ILE A 301 7.59 7.16 26.98
C ILE A 301 7.74 8.02 28.25
N ARG A 302 7.75 9.35 28.07
CA ARG A 302 7.78 10.37 29.13
C ARG A 302 6.51 11.23 29.07
N PHE A 303 6.08 11.73 30.23
CA PHE A 303 5.04 12.77 30.33
C PHE A 303 5.70 14.11 30.69
N PRO A 304 5.19 15.26 30.20
CA PRO A 304 5.75 16.58 30.49
C PRO A 304 5.96 16.85 31.99
N GLY A 305 7.05 17.53 32.33
CA GLY A 305 7.42 17.84 33.72
C GLY A 305 8.14 16.72 34.48
N ASN A 306 8.52 15.61 33.81
CA ASN A 306 9.39 14.57 34.36
C ASN A 306 10.54 14.26 33.39
N GLU A 307 11.74 14.08 33.93
CA GLU A 307 12.93 13.68 33.15
C GLU A 307 12.99 12.15 32.92
N ASP A 308 12.58 11.37 33.92
CA ASP A 308 12.54 9.91 33.86
C ASP A 308 11.43 9.37 32.93
N PRO A 309 11.72 8.32 32.13
CA PRO A 309 10.69 7.60 31.39
C PRO A 309 9.78 6.78 32.31
N TYR A 310 8.48 6.84 32.05
CA TYR A 310 7.45 6.08 32.76
C TYR A 310 7.36 4.64 32.28
N ILE A 311 7.49 4.45 30.96
CA ILE A 311 7.45 3.15 30.29
C ILE A 311 8.68 3.06 29.39
N LEU A 312 9.43 1.99 29.57
CA LEU A 312 10.49 1.56 28.65
C LEU A 312 9.99 0.34 27.88
N ALA A 313 10.35 0.25 26.61
CA ALA A 313 10.03 -0.84 25.71
C ALA A 313 11.31 -1.35 25.04
N ILE A 314 11.54 -2.66 25.08
CA ILE A 314 12.54 -3.35 24.27
C ILE A 314 11.78 -4.26 23.30
N VAL A 315 12.08 -4.20 22.02
CA VAL A 315 11.56 -5.11 21.00
C VAL A 315 12.73 -5.88 20.41
N SER A 316 12.71 -7.21 20.48
CA SER A 316 13.65 -8.06 19.75
C SER A 316 12.95 -8.77 18.60
N LEU A 317 13.56 -8.68 17.42
CA LEU A 317 13.11 -9.25 16.16
C LEU A 317 14.07 -10.36 15.76
N SER A 318 13.53 -11.52 15.41
CA SER A 318 14.31 -12.67 15.03
C SER A 318 13.58 -13.52 14.01
N HIS A 319 14.34 -14.26 13.21
CA HIS A 319 13.82 -15.43 12.53
C HIS A 319 14.07 -16.65 13.42
N LYS A 320 13.07 -17.53 13.56
CA LYS A 320 13.20 -18.83 14.21
C LYS A 320 12.64 -19.92 13.29
N PRO A 321 13.37 -21.02 13.04
CA PRO A 321 12.86 -22.15 12.27
C PRO A 321 11.53 -22.66 12.86
N LEU A 322 10.50 -22.78 12.02
CA LEU A 322 9.15 -23.13 12.47
C LEU A 322 9.00 -24.59 12.90
N ASP A 323 9.88 -25.48 12.43
CA ASP A 323 9.97 -26.87 12.89
C ASP A 323 10.24 -26.93 14.41
N GLN A 324 11.12 -26.07 14.94
CA GLN A 324 11.44 -26.01 16.38
C GLN A 324 10.31 -25.45 17.26
N HIS A 325 9.32 -24.79 16.66
CA HIS A 325 8.10 -24.32 17.33
C HIS A 325 7.01 -25.38 17.22
N ILE A 326 6.65 -25.77 15.99
CA ILE A 326 5.50 -26.63 15.69
C ILE A 326 5.73 -28.09 16.12
N ASN A 327 6.95 -28.63 16.04
CA ASN A 327 7.24 -30.02 16.46
C ASN A 327 7.11 -30.25 17.97
N LYS A 328 6.84 -29.21 18.77
CA LYS A 328 6.49 -29.33 20.19
C LYS A 328 5.00 -29.56 20.43
N GLU A 329 4.16 -29.30 19.42
CA GLU A 329 2.69 -29.37 19.50
C GLU A 329 2.12 -30.59 18.76
N VAL A 330 2.87 -31.17 17.82
CA VAL A 330 2.44 -32.37 17.06
C VAL A 330 3.00 -33.66 17.64
N GLN A 331 2.20 -34.74 17.59
CA GLN A 331 2.58 -36.07 18.08
C GLN A 331 3.71 -36.72 17.27
N THR A 332 3.84 -36.36 15.99
CA THR A 332 4.87 -36.88 15.09
C THR A 332 5.67 -35.70 14.53
N PRO A 333 6.97 -35.57 14.84
CA PRO A 333 7.79 -34.47 14.35
C PRO A 333 7.84 -34.43 12.82
N VAL A 334 7.54 -33.26 12.25
CA VAL A 334 7.65 -33.01 10.81
C VAL A 334 9.10 -32.61 10.48
N PRO A 335 9.74 -33.23 9.48
CA PRO A 335 11.11 -32.87 9.08
C PRO A 335 11.24 -31.40 8.64
N ALA A 336 12.33 -30.74 9.06
CA ALA A 336 12.60 -29.32 8.82
C ALA A 336 12.46 -28.88 7.35
N LYS A 337 12.75 -29.77 6.38
CA LYS A 337 12.60 -29.50 4.94
C LYS A 337 11.20 -29.02 4.51
N TYR A 338 10.14 -29.43 5.22
CA TYR A 338 8.76 -29.03 4.92
C TYR A 338 8.39 -27.62 5.43
N PHE A 339 9.25 -27.00 6.22
CA PHE A 339 9.08 -25.63 6.73
C PHE A 339 9.84 -24.59 5.89
N TYR A 340 10.64 -25.01 4.92
CA TYR A 340 11.24 -24.10 3.95
C TYR A 340 10.21 -23.56 2.94
N PRO A 341 10.56 -22.50 2.19
CA PRO A 341 9.78 -22.07 1.04
C PRO A 341 9.56 -23.21 0.04
N GLU A 342 8.38 -23.27 -0.58
CA GLU A 342 8.07 -24.28 -1.62
C GLU A 342 9.08 -24.23 -2.78
N THR A 343 9.63 -23.04 -3.04
CA THR A 343 10.62 -22.78 -4.09
C THR A 343 12.07 -22.90 -3.62
N HIS A 344 12.33 -23.36 -2.38
CA HIS A 344 13.67 -23.47 -1.80
C HIS A 344 14.60 -24.32 -2.67
N ASP A 345 14.23 -25.58 -2.94
CA ASP A 345 15.09 -26.51 -3.69
C ASP A 345 15.35 -26.02 -5.13
N GLN A 346 14.35 -25.36 -5.73
CA GLN A 346 14.51 -24.78 -7.06
C GLN A 346 15.45 -23.57 -7.03
N CYS A 347 15.34 -22.71 -6.03
CA CYS A 347 16.27 -21.59 -5.88
C CYS A 347 17.71 -22.06 -5.65
N VAL A 348 17.94 -23.06 -4.78
CA VAL A 348 19.29 -23.62 -4.56
C VAL A 348 19.90 -24.13 -5.88
N ARG A 349 19.10 -24.84 -6.70
CA ARG A 349 19.54 -25.28 -8.06
C ARG A 349 19.77 -24.11 -9.02
N ASP A 350 19.00 -23.03 -8.92
CA ASP A 350 19.15 -21.85 -9.77
C ASP A 350 20.39 -21.03 -9.38
N VAL A 351 20.65 -20.84 -8.09
CA VAL A 351 21.88 -20.23 -7.54
C VAL A 351 23.12 -21.00 -7.98
N GLN A 352 23.11 -22.34 -7.90
CA GLN A 352 24.20 -23.19 -8.41
C GLN A 352 24.47 -23.02 -9.91
N LYS A 353 23.47 -22.59 -10.69
CA LYS A 353 23.58 -22.25 -12.12
C LYS A 353 23.88 -20.76 -12.36
N GLY A 354 24.16 -19.98 -11.32
CA GLY A 354 24.41 -18.55 -11.40
C GLY A 354 23.16 -17.68 -11.65
N ASN A 355 21.96 -18.23 -11.46
CA ASN A 355 20.66 -17.56 -11.59
C ASN A 355 20.10 -17.14 -10.23
N VAL A 356 20.89 -16.38 -9.46
CA VAL A 356 20.66 -16.09 -8.02
C VAL A 356 19.34 -15.37 -7.70
N HIS A 357 18.69 -14.78 -8.70
CA HIS A 357 17.48 -13.98 -8.55
C HIS A 357 16.37 -14.44 -9.51
N SER A 358 16.26 -15.76 -9.75
CA SER A 358 15.13 -16.37 -10.47
C SER A 358 13.80 -16.14 -9.74
N VAL A 359 12.66 -16.35 -10.42
CA VAL A 359 11.32 -16.25 -9.80
C VAL A 359 11.19 -17.14 -8.56
N ALA A 360 11.79 -18.33 -8.60
CA ALA A 360 11.85 -19.25 -7.45
C ALA A 360 12.65 -18.64 -6.28
N CYS A 361 13.79 -18.02 -6.57
CA CYS A 361 14.61 -17.33 -5.57
C CYS A 361 13.93 -16.09 -4.99
N ILE A 362 13.27 -15.26 -5.80
CA ILE A 362 12.56 -14.07 -5.31
C ILE A 362 11.52 -14.44 -4.24
N LYS A 363 10.72 -15.50 -4.49
CA LYS A 363 9.76 -16.01 -3.51
C LYS A 363 10.45 -16.53 -2.26
N ALA A 364 11.50 -17.35 -2.42
CA ALA A 364 12.21 -17.98 -1.30
C ALA A 364 12.99 -16.98 -0.42
N ILE A 365 13.63 -15.98 -1.03
CA ILE A 365 14.34 -14.88 -0.36
C ILE A 365 13.35 -14.05 0.46
N ARG A 366 12.22 -13.63 -0.13
CA ARG A 366 11.18 -12.86 0.55
C ARG A 366 10.66 -13.57 1.80
N GLU A 367 10.32 -14.84 1.66
CA GLU A 367 9.78 -15.67 2.75
C GLU A 367 10.82 -15.90 3.86
N ARG A 368 12.08 -16.24 3.53
CA ARG A 368 13.13 -16.43 4.56
C ARG A 368 13.67 -15.13 5.16
N ALA A 369 13.44 -13.97 4.53
CA ALA A 369 13.88 -12.68 5.05
C ALA A 369 12.99 -12.12 6.17
N ILE A 370 11.80 -12.70 6.43
CA ILE A 370 10.88 -12.20 7.45
C ILE A 370 11.39 -12.45 8.88
N PHE A 371 11.05 -11.53 9.78
CA PHE A 371 11.13 -11.72 11.23
C PHE A 371 9.83 -12.38 11.71
N ASN A 372 9.79 -13.71 11.69
CA ASN A 372 8.61 -14.47 12.15
C ASN A 372 8.49 -14.54 13.69
N LYS A 373 9.48 -14.06 14.46
CA LYS A 373 9.44 -14.02 15.91
C LYS A 373 9.74 -12.63 16.45
N VAL A 374 8.77 -12.05 17.15
CA VAL A 374 8.87 -10.75 17.82
C VAL A 374 8.67 -10.94 19.31
N ASN A 375 9.55 -10.39 20.14
CA ASN A 375 9.33 -10.28 21.58
C ASN A 375 9.35 -8.80 21.98
N VAL A 376 8.47 -8.41 22.89
CA VAL A 376 8.38 -7.04 23.42
C VAL A 376 8.39 -7.12 24.94
N LEU A 377 9.31 -6.42 25.57
CA LEU A 377 9.37 -6.25 27.03
C LEU A 377 9.02 -4.80 27.37
N PHE A 378 7.93 -4.59 28.10
CA PHE A 378 7.63 -3.31 28.73
C PHE A 378 8.03 -3.33 30.20
N LEU A 379 8.71 -2.27 30.64
CA LEU A 379 9.18 -2.06 32.01
C LEU A 379 8.64 -0.72 32.53
N TRP A 380 8.17 -0.68 33.78
CA TRP A 380 7.77 0.55 34.45
C TRP A 380 8.15 0.54 35.93
N HIS A 381 8.92 1.54 36.36
CA HIS A 381 9.42 1.63 37.74
C HIS A 381 8.40 2.33 38.67
N ARG A 382 7.75 3.38 38.16
CA ARG A 382 6.71 4.16 38.85
C ARG A 382 5.32 3.53 38.69
N GLU A 383 4.30 4.05 39.36
CA GLU A 383 2.92 3.66 39.03
C GLU A 383 2.45 4.31 37.74
N LEU A 384 1.73 3.54 36.91
CA LEU A 384 1.10 4.07 35.71
C LEU A 384 -0.06 5.03 36.10
N PRO A 385 -0.27 6.14 35.37
CA PRO A 385 -1.42 7.02 35.59
C PRO A 385 -2.75 6.26 35.50
N THR A 386 -3.76 6.67 36.26
CA THR A 386 -5.08 5.98 36.34
C THR A 386 -5.71 5.77 34.96
N MET A 387 -5.69 6.79 34.11
CA MET A 387 -6.15 6.71 32.71
C MET A 387 -5.47 5.57 31.92
N VAL A 388 -4.16 5.35 32.13
CA VAL A 388 -3.41 4.28 31.45
C VAL A 388 -3.81 2.91 31.99
N LYS A 389 -4.01 2.78 33.32
CA LYS A 389 -4.50 1.55 33.94
C LYS A 389 -5.88 1.16 33.41
N GLU A 390 -6.84 2.09 33.40
CA GLU A 390 -8.19 1.88 32.87
C GLU A 390 -8.19 1.45 31.39
N ILE A 391 -7.37 2.08 30.55
CA ILE A 391 -7.23 1.68 29.13
C ILE A 391 -6.68 0.26 29.01
N LEU A 392 -5.67 -0.11 29.82
CA LEU A 392 -5.10 -1.46 29.80
C LEU A 392 -6.10 -2.52 30.26
N ASP A 393 -6.89 -2.25 31.30
CA ASP A 393 -7.89 -3.18 31.83
C ASP A 393 -9.05 -3.39 30.84
N ILE A 394 -9.54 -2.32 30.20
CA ILE A 394 -10.56 -2.39 29.13
C ILE A 394 -10.01 -3.16 27.92
N THR A 395 -8.76 -2.89 27.53
CA THR A 395 -8.12 -3.58 26.40
C THR A 395 -7.93 -5.07 26.68
N ASP A 396 -7.52 -5.43 27.90
CA ASP A 396 -7.39 -6.84 28.30
C ASP A 396 -8.73 -7.58 28.23
N LEU A 397 -9.78 -7.01 28.81
CA LEU A 397 -11.11 -7.59 28.76
C LEU A 397 -11.60 -7.78 27.33
N ALA A 398 -11.41 -6.77 26.47
CA ALA A 398 -11.77 -6.83 25.05
C ALA A 398 -11.00 -7.92 24.28
N VAL A 399 -9.69 -8.03 24.49
CA VAL A 399 -8.84 -9.05 23.83
C VAL A 399 -9.21 -10.46 24.31
N LYS A 400 -9.38 -10.67 25.62
CA LYS A 400 -9.82 -11.94 26.20
C LYS A 400 -11.19 -12.38 25.67
N HIS A 401 -12.14 -11.44 25.58
CA HIS A 401 -13.47 -11.70 25.04
C HIS A 401 -13.43 -12.05 23.55
N THR A 402 -12.69 -11.28 22.75
CA THR A 402 -12.62 -11.44 21.28
C THR A 402 -11.98 -12.78 20.88
N TYR A 403 -10.92 -13.19 21.57
CA TYR A 403 -10.16 -14.40 21.23
C TYR A 403 -10.37 -15.54 22.24
N PHE A 404 -11.52 -15.56 22.94
CA PHE A 404 -11.81 -16.55 24.00
C PHE A 404 -11.61 -18.00 23.55
N ASN A 405 -12.05 -18.36 22.34
CA ASN A 405 -11.92 -19.72 21.79
C ASN A 405 -10.47 -20.12 21.45
N HIS A 406 -9.54 -19.16 21.41
CA HIS A 406 -8.13 -19.36 21.09
C HIS A 406 -7.22 -19.18 22.33
N LEU A 407 -7.80 -18.87 23.49
CA LEU A 407 -7.09 -18.46 24.69
C LEU A 407 -6.89 -19.61 25.69
N SER A 408 -5.65 -19.85 26.11
CA SER A 408 -5.35 -20.55 27.36
C SER A 408 -4.72 -19.61 28.40
N ILE A 409 -5.03 -19.84 29.68
CA ILE A 409 -4.64 -18.96 30.80
C ILE A 409 -3.88 -19.78 31.85
N GLU A 410 -2.67 -19.36 32.19
CA GLU A 410 -1.87 -19.92 33.28
C GLU A 410 -1.71 -18.87 34.39
N LYS A 411 -2.18 -19.17 35.61
CA LYS A 411 -2.04 -18.25 36.74
C LYS A 411 -0.57 -18.17 37.17
N LYS A 412 -0.10 -16.95 37.45
CA LYS A 412 1.30 -16.68 37.85
C LYS A 412 1.30 -15.79 39.09
N ASN A 413 2.14 -16.09 40.07
CA ASN A 413 2.20 -15.31 41.30
C ASN A 413 3.58 -14.63 41.42
N ARG A 414 3.81 -13.55 40.65
CA ARG A 414 5.03 -12.73 40.73
C ARG A 414 4.69 -11.24 40.81
N ARG A 415 5.30 -10.52 41.74
CA ARG A 415 5.13 -9.06 41.94
C ARG A 415 6.04 -8.19 41.05
N VAL A 416 6.49 -8.70 39.90
CA VAL A 416 7.41 -7.97 39.01
C VAL A 416 6.62 -7.02 38.13
N LYS A 417 6.99 -5.74 38.06
CA LYS A 417 6.34 -4.71 37.23
C LYS A 417 6.84 -4.76 35.78
N ASN A 418 6.57 -5.87 35.08
CA ASN A 418 6.85 -6.01 33.67
C ASN A 418 5.71 -6.69 32.90
N LEU A 419 5.68 -6.44 31.59
CA LEU A 419 4.76 -7.06 30.63
C LEU A 419 5.59 -7.55 29.45
N HIS A 420 5.60 -8.86 29.22
CA HIS A 420 6.32 -9.46 28.10
C HIS A 420 5.33 -10.03 27.08
N LEU A 421 5.35 -9.49 25.86
CA LEU A 421 4.57 -9.97 24.73
C LEU A 421 5.48 -10.78 23.80
N SER A 422 5.00 -11.89 23.26
CA SER A 422 5.77 -12.71 22.32
C SER A 422 4.86 -13.17 21.20
N PHE A 423 5.17 -12.76 19.97
CA PHE A 423 4.42 -13.07 18.76
C PHE A 423 5.22 -14.09 17.94
N THR A 424 4.60 -15.17 17.50
CA THR A 424 5.15 -16.11 16.50
C THR A 424 4.22 -16.07 15.28
N TYR A 425 4.71 -15.59 14.14
CA TYR A 425 4.00 -15.68 12.87
C TYR A 425 4.23 -17.06 12.23
N ILE A 426 3.14 -17.70 11.80
CA ILE A 426 3.13 -19.06 11.27
C ILE A 426 2.38 -19.09 9.94
N ASP A 427 3.08 -19.47 8.88
CA ASP A 427 2.58 -19.60 7.50
C ASP A 427 2.83 -21.01 6.92
N LYS A 428 3.14 -21.98 7.78
CA LYS A 428 3.38 -23.39 7.44
C LYS A 428 2.37 -24.29 8.14
N LEU A 429 1.94 -25.34 7.44
CA LEU A 429 0.98 -26.34 7.93
C LEU A 429 -0.36 -25.71 8.41
N THR A 430 -0.77 -24.61 7.77
CA THR A 430 -2.01 -23.87 8.03
C THR A 430 -2.61 -23.38 6.70
N ASP A 431 -3.94 -23.34 6.58
CA ASP A 431 -4.63 -22.91 5.35
C ASP A 431 -4.48 -21.42 5.04
N LYS A 432 -4.21 -20.63 6.09
CA LYS A 432 -3.94 -19.19 6.05
C LYS A 432 -2.88 -18.87 7.12
N PRO A 433 -2.08 -17.80 6.96
CA PRO A 433 -1.16 -17.38 8.00
C PRO A 433 -1.88 -17.04 9.31
N VAL A 434 -1.30 -17.46 10.42
CA VAL A 434 -1.79 -17.22 11.78
C VAL A 434 -0.67 -16.69 12.67
N VAL A 435 -1.03 -16.16 13.84
CA VAL A 435 -0.08 -15.71 14.87
C VAL A 435 -0.39 -16.38 16.19
N ASP A 436 0.63 -16.89 16.86
CA ASP A 436 0.57 -17.22 18.29
C ASP A 436 1.03 -16.01 19.10
N VAL A 437 0.27 -15.62 20.14
CA VAL A 437 0.59 -14.49 21.01
C VAL A 437 0.65 -14.96 22.46
N VAL A 438 1.81 -14.80 23.10
CA VAL A 438 1.99 -15.05 24.54
C VAL A 438 2.12 -13.72 25.27
N VAL A 439 1.16 -13.41 26.13
CA VAL A 439 1.13 -12.21 26.98
C VAL A 439 1.44 -12.62 28.41
N THR A 440 2.69 -12.43 28.83
CA THR A 440 3.13 -12.68 30.21
C THR A 440 2.97 -11.41 31.04
N LYS A 441 2.01 -11.45 31.96
CA LYS A 441 1.73 -10.41 32.96
C LYS A 441 2.31 -10.80 34.33
N PRO A 442 2.22 -9.93 35.35
CA PRO A 442 2.63 -10.27 36.72
C PRO A 442 1.76 -11.39 37.34
N THR A 443 0.46 -11.37 37.07
CA THR A 443 -0.58 -12.22 37.68
C THR A 443 -1.00 -13.45 36.85
N GLU A 444 -0.70 -13.46 35.56
CA GLU A 444 -1.15 -14.50 34.62
C GLU A 444 -0.29 -14.52 33.35
N VAL A 445 -0.32 -15.63 32.64
CA VAL A 445 0.17 -15.75 31.26
C VAL A 445 -1.03 -16.12 30.39
N LEU A 446 -1.32 -15.28 29.39
CA LEU A 446 -2.30 -15.56 28.36
C LEU A 446 -1.56 -16.12 27.14
N LYS A 447 -2.04 -17.22 26.57
CA LYS A 447 -1.54 -17.78 25.32
C LYS A 447 -2.69 -17.83 24.33
N PHE A 448 -2.61 -17.03 23.28
CA PHE A 448 -3.56 -17.03 22.16
C PHE A 448 -2.94 -17.84 21.04
N HIS A 449 -3.59 -18.95 20.66
CA HIS A 449 -3.07 -19.89 19.67
C HIS A 449 -3.78 -19.70 18.33
N LYS A 450 -3.00 -19.57 17.25
CA LYS A 450 -3.49 -19.51 15.87
C LYS A 450 -4.58 -18.43 15.64
N ILE A 451 -4.35 -17.22 16.14
CA ILE A 451 -5.24 -16.07 15.84
C ILE A 451 -4.94 -15.47 14.47
N ASP A 452 -5.93 -14.81 13.86
CA ASP A 452 -5.75 -14.11 12.59
C ASP A 452 -4.79 -12.90 12.78
N PRO A 453 -3.71 -12.75 11.99
CA PRO A 453 -2.81 -11.59 12.05
C PRO A 453 -3.52 -10.26 11.75
N GLY A 454 -4.62 -10.29 10.99
CA GLY A 454 -5.31 -9.10 10.51
C GLY A 454 -4.37 -8.16 9.74
N PHE A 455 -4.10 -6.99 10.31
CA PHE A 455 -3.20 -5.98 9.74
C PHE A 455 -1.72 -6.17 10.13
N ILE A 456 -1.39 -7.11 11.03
CA ILE A 456 -0.03 -7.32 11.54
C ILE A 456 0.74 -8.26 10.61
N GLN A 457 1.34 -7.69 9.56
CA GLN A 457 2.24 -8.41 8.65
C GLN A 457 3.67 -8.46 9.23
N PRO A 458 4.41 -9.58 9.06
CA PRO A 458 5.77 -9.71 9.58
C PRO A 458 6.74 -8.78 8.85
N MET A 459 7.67 -8.17 9.59
CA MET A 459 8.66 -7.25 9.03
C MET A 459 9.76 -8.02 8.28
N SER A 460 10.31 -7.45 7.21
CA SER A 460 11.45 -8.02 6.48
C SER A 460 12.79 -7.48 6.98
N SER A 461 13.84 -8.30 6.90
CA SER A 461 15.24 -7.89 7.08
C SER A 461 15.89 -7.34 5.81
N ILE A 462 15.28 -7.53 4.63
CA ILE A 462 15.77 -7.04 3.33
C ILE A 462 14.94 -5.85 2.81
N TYR A 463 13.63 -5.87 3.02
CA TYR A 463 12.71 -4.85 2.50
C TYR A 463 12.26 -3.89 3.60
N SER A 464 12.13 -2.60 3.26
CA SER A 464 11.59 -1.61 4.20
C SER A 464 10.13 -1.94 4.56
N MET A 465 9.63 -1.38 5.66
CA MET A 465 8.21 -1.50 6.05
C MET A 465 7.25 -1.07 4.92
N LYS A 466 7.60 0.01 4.22
CA LYS A 466 6.84 0.50 3.06
C LYS A 466 6.85 -0.52 1.92
N ASP A 467 8.03 -1.05 1.58
CA ASP A 467 8.15 -1.99 0.46
C ASP A 467 7.47 -3.33 0.77
N THR A 468 7.55 -3.80 2.01
CA THR A 468 6.84 -5.01 2.49
C THR A 468 5.32 -4.84 2.36
N TYR A 469 4.78 -3.70 2.79
CA TYR A 469 3.34 -3.40 2.67
C TYR A 469 2.89 -3.28 1.20
N ILE A 470 3.66 -2.59 0.35
CA ILE A 470 3.34 -2.49 -1.07
C ILE A 470 3.47 -3.86 -1.75
N GLN A 471 4.46 -4.68 -1.40
CA GLN A 471 4.61 -6.05 -1.89
C GLN A 471 3.38 -6.90 -1.58
N TYR A 472 2.87 -6.84 -0.35
CA TYR A 472 1.63 -7.52 0.03
C TYR A 472 0.45 -7.11 -0.89
N HIS A 473 0.21 -5.80 -1.03
CA HIS A 473 -0.91 -5.30 -1.84
C HIS A 473 -0.73 -5.43 -3.37
N THR A 474 0.49 -5.60 -3.86
CA THR A 474 0.81 -5.78 -5.28
C THR A 474 1.04 -7.25 -5.65
N ASN A 475 0.72 -8.19 -4.75
CA ASN A 475 1.01 -9.62 -4.87
C ASN A 475 2.47 -9.87 -5.34
N ASN A 476 3.42 -9.26 -4.61
CA ASN A 476 4.85 -9.39 -4.81
C ASN A 476 5.42 -8.85 -6.14
N THR A 477 4.66 -8.08 -6.92
CA THR A 477 5.12 -7.51 -8.22
C THR A 477 5.90 -6.19 -8.08
N TYR A 478 5.83 -5.49 -6.93
CA TYR A 478 6.56 -4.25 -6.68
C TYR A 478 7.85 -4.47 -5.83
N PRO A 479 8.90 -3.64 -5.99
CA PRO A 479 9.13 -2.71 -7.10
C PRO A 479 9.55 -3.47 -8.37
N ALA A 480 9.28 -2.88 -9.53
CA ALA A 480 9.74 -3.41 -10.81
C ALA A 480 11.26 -3.55 -10.80
N THR A 481 11.74 -4.78 -10.93
CA THR A 481 13.13 -5.18 -10.69
C THR A 481 13.64 -6.00 -11.87
N CYS A 482 14.68 -5.53 -12.53
CA CYS A 482 15.45 -6.30 -13.51
C CYS A 482 16.81 -6.67 -12.91
N THR A 483 17.29 -7.90 -13.14
CA THR A 483 18.55 -8.39 -12.57
C THR A 483 19.42 -9.07 -13.63
N LEU A 484 20.63 -8.52 -13.86
CA LEU A 484 21.70 -9.14 -14.62
C LEU A 484 22.53 -10.05 -13.70
N MET A 485 22.40 -11.35 -13.92
CA MET A 485 23.01 -12.43 -13.14
C MET A 485 24.29 -12.99 -13.82
N LYS A 486 24.83 -14.14 -13.37
CA LYS A 486 26.13 -14.64 -13.87
C LYS A 486 26.12 -14.87 -15.38
N GLU A 487 25.10 -15.50 -15.94
CA GLU A 487 24.95 -15.76 -17.39
C GLU A 487 23.63 -15.27 -18.02
N SER A 488 22.72 -14.76 -17.20
CA SER A 488 21.34 -14.48 -17.60
C SER A 488 20.88 -13.11 -17.12
N ILE A 489 19.80 -12.63 -17.72
CA ILE A 489 19.03 -11.46 -17.26
C ILE A 489 17.65 -11.97 -16.89
N MET A 490 17.12 -11.50 -15.76
CA MET A 490 15.68 -11.51 -15.51
C MET A 490 15.16 -10.10 -15.77
N THR A 491 14.21 -9.96 -16.69
CA THR A 491 13.59 -8.70 -17.07
C THR A 491 12.59 -8.19 -16.01
N TYR A 492 12.04 -7.00 -16.22
CA TYR A 492 11.03 -6.44 -15.30
C TYR A 492 9.76 -7.29 -15.21
N ASP A 493 9.37 -7.94 -16.30
CA ASP A 493 8.18 -8.79 -16.39
C ASP A 493 8.52 -10.28 -16.18
N LEU A 494 9.60 -10.54 -15.41
CA LEU A 494 10.00 -11.85 -14.87
C LEU A 494 10.42 -12.91 -15.90
N LYS A 495 10.78 -12.51 -17.12
CA LYS A 495 11.37 -13.41 -18.12
C LYS A 495 12.86 -13.59 -17.89
N THR A 496 13.32 -14.83 -17.79
CA THR A 496 14.77 -15.13 -17.83
C THR A 496 15.25 -15.28 -19.28
N ILE A 497 16.29 -14.53 -19.63
CA ILE A 497 16.95 -14.50 -20.94
C ILE A 497 18.43 -14.85 -20.73
N ARG A 498 18.96 -15.85 -21.46
CA ARG A 498 20.39 -16.23 -21.37
C ARG A 498 21.22 -15.40 -22.36
N LEU A 499 22.34 -14.85 -21.90
CA LEU A 499 23.28 -14.10 -22.72
C LEU A 499 24.36 -15.03 -23.28
N ARG A 500 24.59 -15.03 -24.60
CA ARG A 500 25.83 -15.56 -25.19
C ARG A 500 26.89 -14.46 -25.15
N ARG A 501 28.15 -14.83 -24.91
CA ARG A 501 29.26 -13.92 -24.59
C ARG A 501 30.51 -14.29 -25.36
N GLU A 502 30.41 -14.17 -26.68
CA GLU A 502 31.48 -14.52 -27.60
C GLU A 502 32.47 -13.35 -27.77
N GLU A 503 32.09 -12.13 -27.39
CA GLU A 503 32.90 -10.89 -27.52
C GLU A 503 32.75 -9.96 -26.29
N SER A 504 33.74 -9.08 -26.07
CA SER A 504 33.73 -8.05 -25.02
C SER A 504 32.87 -6.85 -25.41
N CYS A 505 31.59 -6.93 -25.09
CA CYS A 505 30.58 -5.98 -25.54
C CYS A 505 29.99 -5.15 -24.38
N SER A 506 29.65 -3.91 -24.69
CA SER A 506 28.78 -3.07 -23.86
C SER A 506 27.33 -3.23 -24.32
N TYR A 507 26.41 -3.34 -23.36
CA TYR A 507 24.98 -3.49 -23.62
C TYR A 507 24.16 -2.48 -22.82
N VAL A 508 23.09 -1.96 -23.42
CA VAL A 508 22.05 -1.23 -22.70
C VAL A 508 21.23 -2.23 -21.89
N LEU A 509 21.46 -2.28 -20.58
CA LEU A 509 20.66 -3.12 -19.68
C LEU A 509 19.23 -2.59 -19.60
N THR A 510 19.09 -1.28 -19.34
CA THR A 510 17.79 -0.58 -19.25
C THR A 510 17.97 0.92 -19.41
N SER A 511 17.03 1.61 -20.07
CA SER A 511 17.01 3.07 -20.17
C SER A 511 15.58 3.60 -20.30
N HIS A 512 15.36 4.87 -19.92
CA HIS A 512 14.13 5.61 -20.18
C HIS A 512 14.10 6.04 -21.65
N CYS A 513 13.33 5.35 -22.49
CA CYS A 513 13.41 5.45 -23.94
C CYS A 513 12.33 6.36 -24.55
N VAL A 514 12.32 7.61 -24.07
CA VAL A 514 11.53 8.74 -24.59
C VAL A 514 12.47 9.91 -24.91
N ARG A 515 11.94 11.01 -25.49
CA ARG A 515 12.69 12.26 -25.81
C ARG A 515 13.64 12.67 -24.69
N HIS A 516 13.10 12.94 -23.50
CA HIS A 516 13.86 13.38 -22.33
C HIS A 516 14.23 12.18 -21.45
N LYS A 517 15.37 11.55 -21.75
CA LYS A 517 15.89 10.39 -21.00
C LYS A 517 16.24 10.80 -19.57
N LYS A 518 15.59 10.15 -18.59
CA LYS A 518 15.83 10.39 -17.16
C LYS A 518 16.99 9.54 -16.62
N PHE A 519 17.25 8.39 -17.25
CA PHE A 519 18.36 7.51 -16.90
C PHE A 519 18.72 6.51 -18.01
N ALA A 520 19.92 5.93 -17.89
CA ALA A 520 20.35 4.72 -18.60
C ALA A 520 21.29 3.90 -17.71
N VAL A 521 21.24 2.57 -17.83
CA VAL A 521 22.19 1.65 -17.22
C VAL A 521 22.82 0.82 -18.33
N ILE A 522 24.11 1.01 -18.54
CA ILE A 522 24.92 0.32 -19.54
C ILE A 522 25.89 -0.60 -18.79
N VAL A 523 26.01 -1.84 -19.26
CA VAL A 523 26.91 -2.84 -18.66
C VAL A 523 27.95 -3.25 -19.68
N LYS A 524 29.23 -3.27 -19.29
CA LYS A 524 30.31 -3.87 -20.08
C LYS A 524 30.63 -5.23 -19.48
N ILE A 525 30.54 -6.27 -20.30
CA ILE A 525 30.77 -7.65 -19.90
C ILE A 525 32.11 -8.08 -20.45
N ASP A 526 33.04 -8.43 -19.55
CA ASP A 526 34.32 -9.02 -19.90
C ASP A 526 34.14 -10.53 -20.16
N PRO A 527 34.53 -11.07 -21.33
CA PRO A 527 34.44 -12.49 -21.62
C PRO A 527 35.50 -13.31 -20.87
N GLU A 528 36.65 -12.72 -20.51
CA GLU A 528 37.72 -13.39 -19.77
C GLU A 528 37.47 -13.37 -18.26
N ASN A 529 36.82 -12.31 -17.75
CA ASN A 529 36.44 -12.19 -16.34
C ASN A 529 34.92 -12.03 -16.15
N LEU A 530 34.20 -13.14 -16.27
CA LEU A 530 32.74 -13.22 -16.12
C LEU A 530 32.19 -12.77 -14.74
N GLU A 531 33.06 -12.58 -13.74
CA GLU A 531 32.71 -12.17 -12.38
C GLU A 531 32.92 -10.67 -12.14
N SER A 532 33.54 -9.97 -13.11
CA SER A 532 33.76 -8.52 -13.13
C SER A 532 32.92 -7.87 -14.23
N LYS A 533 32.06 -6.91 -13.85
CA LYS A 533 31.25 -6.13 -14.80
C LYS A 533 31.40 -4.65 -14.51
N GLU A 534 31.84 -3.87 -15.49
CA GLU A 534 31.79 -2.41 -15.36
C GLU A 534 30.36 -1.92 -15.64
N VAL A 535 29.79 -1.13 -14.73
CA VAL A 535 28.41 -0.64 -14.82
C VAL A 535 28.42 0.89 -14.91
N ASN A 536 27.92 1.41 -16.02
CA ASN A 536 27.82 2.83 -16.30
C ASN A 536 26.35 3.27 -16.11
N VAL A 537 26.08 4.02 -15.04
CA VAL A 537 24.75 4.50 -14.64
C VAL A 537 24.63 6.01 -14.94
N TYR A 538 23.80 6.37 -15.90
CA TYR A 538 23.49 7.74 -16.26
C TYR A 538 22.20 8.19 -15.59
N ILE A 539 22.21 9.39 -14.98
CA ILE A 539 21.06 9.99 -14.27
C ILE A 539 20.93 11.44 -14.72
N GLY A 540 19.95 11.71 -15.59
CA GLY A 540 19.89 12.95 -16.35
C GLY A 540 21.19 13.15 -17.13
N LYS A 541 21.89 14.26 -16.84
CA LYS A 541 23.19 14.61 -17.45
C LYS A 541 24.43 14.04 -16.72
N HIS A 542 24.24 13.40 -15.57
CA HIS A 542 25.34 12.93 -14.72
C HIS A 542 25.65 11.45 -14.96
N SER A 543 26.90 11.04 -14.80
CA SER A 543 27.35 9.65 -14.94
C SER A 543 27.92 9.09 -13.63
N VAL A 544 27.70 7.79 -13.39
CA VAL A 544 28.36 7.01 -12.33
C VAL A 544 28.96 5.75 -12.95
N VAL A 545 30.28 5.60 -12.90
CA VAL A 545 30.99 4.37 -13.28
C VAL A 545 31.22 3.53 -12.02
N LEU A 546 30.69 2.31 -12.02
CA LEU A 546 30.93 1.31 -10.98
C LEU A 546 31.89 0.26 -11.52
N LYS A 547 32.94 -0.03 -10.75
CA LYS A 547 33.88 -1.13 -10.96
C LYS A 547 33.78 -2.09 -9.77
N PRO A 548 34.20 -3.37 -9.91
CA PRO A 548 34.17 -4.31 -8.80
C PRO A 548 34.95 -3.74 -7.60
N GLY A 549 34.26 -3.61 -6.47
CA GLY A 549 34.84 -3.16 -5.21
C GLY A 549 35.35 -4.32 -4.36
N THR A 550 35.73 -4.01 -3.13
CA THR A 550 35.84 -5.02 -2.06
C THR A 550 34.63 -4.92 -1.13
N GLU A 551 34.49 -5.89 -0.23
CA GLU A 551 33.38 -5.96 0.75
C GLU A 551 33.18 -4.67 1.57
N SER A 552 34.23 -3.88 1.77
CA SER A 552 34.26 -2.71 2.67
C SER A 552 34.44 -1.36 1.95
N LYS A 553 34.87 -1.35 0.68
CA LYS A 553 35.06 -0.14 -0.11
C LYS A 553 34.73 -0.34 -1.59
N TYR A 554 34.07 0.64 -2.18
CA TYR A 554 33.86 0.75 -3.61
C TYR A 554 34.50 2.03 -4.14
N GLU A 555 35.26 1.91 -5.21
CA GLU A 555 35.85 3.03 -5.93
C GLU A 555 35.00 3.29 -7.17
N ILE A 556 34.39 4.48 -7.24
CA ILE A 556 33.47 4.88 -8.30
C ILE A 556 33.97 6.16 -8.97
N GLN A 557 33.56 6.40 -10.20
CA GLN A 557 33.77 7.69 -10.87
C GLN A 557 32.40 8.37 -11.04
N PHE A 558 32.29 9.64 -10.64
CA PHE A 558 31.08 10.45 -10.82
C PHE A 558 31.46 11.73 -11.57
N ASP A 559 30.88 11.94 -12.76
CA ASP A 559 31.27 13.00 -13.70
C ASP A 559 32.82 13.10 -13.82
N ASP A 560 33.43 11.95 -14.17
CA ASP A 560 34.88 11.68 -14.28
C ASP A 560 35.74 11.88 -13.01
N LYS A 561 35.15 12.27 -11.89
CA LYS A 561 35.87 12.46 -10.61
C LYS A 561 35.82 11.18 -9.76
N PRO A 562 36.95 10.71 -9.22
CA PRO A 562 36.98 9.52 -8.37
C PRO A 562 36.39 9.81 -6.97
N TYR A 563 35.58 8.87 -6.47
CA TYR A 563 35.06 8.85 -5.11
C TYR A 563 35.27 7.46 -4.50
N THR A 564 35.65 7.41 -3.23
CA THR A 564 35.68 6.17 -2.44
C THR A 564 34.46 6.13 -1.52
N VAL A 565 33.57 5.18 -1.75
CA VAL A 565 32.39 4.93 -0.89
C VAL A 565 32.77 3.85 0.11
N LYS A 566 32.86 4.21 1.39
CA LYS A 566 33.17 3.29 2.50
C LYS A 566 31.88 2.85 3.18
N TYR A 567 31.92 1.67 3.81
CA TYR A 567 30.81 1.19 4.64
C TYR A 567 30.36 2.26 5.64
N LEU A 568 29.05 2.42 5.79
CA LEU A 568 28.40 3.43 6.65
C LEU A 568 28.71 4.89 6.31
N GLN A 569 29.31 5.19 5.14
CA GLN A 569 29.64 6.54 4.71
C GLN A 569 28.99 6.85 3.34
N PRO A 570 27.65 7.03 3.29
CA PRO A 570 26.94 7.50 2.11
C PRO A 570 27.55 8.77 1.52
N VAL A 571 27.83 8.74 0.22
CA VAL A 571 28.32 9.90 -0.52
C VAL A 571 27.15 10.55 -1.25
N ARG A 572 26.84 11.82 -0.91
CA ARG A 572 25.90 12.65 -1.69
C ARG A 572 26.63 13.21 -2.91
N LEU A 573 26.53 12.50 -4.03
CA LEU A 573 27.17 12.86 -5.30
C LEU A 573 26.59 14.15 -5.88
N HIS A 574 25.26 14.31 -5.89
CA HIS A 574 24.61 15.53 -6.39
C HIS A 574 23.37 15.91 -5.59
N ALA A 575 23.30 17.16 -5.14
CA ALA A 575 22.25 17.63 -4.23
C ALA A 575 20.89 17.87 -4.91
N ALA A 576 20.86 18.59 -6.04
CA ALA A 576 19.62 18.99 -6.71
C ALA A 576 18.91 17.79 -7.37
N GLU A 577 19.67 16.92 -8.05
CA GLU A 577 19.15 15.67 -8.63
C GLU A 577 18.97 14.54 -7.60
N LYS A 578 19.36 14.77 -6.34
CA LYS A 578 19.24 13.82 -5.23
C LYS A 578 19.89 12.47 -5.58
N ILE A 579 21.15 12.52 -6.01
CA ILE A 579 21.99 11.37 -6.36
C ILE A 579 22.90 11.02 -5.18
N TYR A 580 22.87 9.75 -4.76
CA TYR A 580 23.65 9.24 -3.63
C TYR A 580 24.25 7.87 -3.95
N ALA A 581 25.42 7.60 -3.39
CA ALA A 581 26.05 6.28 -3.38
C ALA A 581 26.18 5.78 -1.94
N VAL A 582 25.88 4.50 -1.69
CA VAL A 582 25.87 3.86 -0.36
C VAL A 582 26.48 2.48 -0.48
N THR A 583 27.29 2.02 0.47
CA THR A 583 27.69 0.61 0.54
C THR A 583 27.07 -0.07 1.76
N THR A 584 26.66 -1.32 1.59
CA THR A 584 26.10 -2.16 2.65
C THR A 584 26.99 -3.39 2.81
N LYS A 585 27.56 -3.56 4.01
CA LYS A 585 28.29 -4.76 4.43
C LYS A 585 27.30 -5.76 5.04
N LEU A 586 27.52 -7.05 4.79
CA LEU A 586 26.72 -8.16 5.30
C LEU A 586 27.64 -9.03 6.16
N ASN A 587 27.45 -8.98 7.47
CA ASN A 587 28.44 -9.46 8.46
C ASN A 587 28.78 -10.94 8.34
N ILE A 588 27.81 -11.80 8.00
CA ILE A 588 27.98 -13.26 8.04
C ILE A 588 28.75 -13.77 6.81
N THR A 589 28.34 -13.38 5.60
CA THR A 589 28.95 -13.87 4.35
C THR A 589 30.29 -13.25 3.99
N ARG A 590 30.77 -12.24 4.74
CA ARG A 590 31.87 -11.36 4.31
C ARG A 590 31.63 -10.89 2.87
N SER A 591 30.56 -10.14 2.71
CA SER A 591 30.12 -9.66 1.40
C SER A 591 29.47 -8.28 1.52
N GLY A 592 29.40 -7.55 0.41
CA GLY A 592 28.78 -6.25 0.40
C GLY A 592 28.54 -5.73 -1.00
N PHE A 593 27.53 -4.88 -1.14
CA PHE A 593 27.14 -4.26 -2.40
C PHE A 593 27.14 -2.74 -2.29
N ILE A 594 27.35 -2.07 -3.42
CA ILE A 594 27.09 -0.65 -3.60
C ILE A 594 25.69 -0.43 -4.16
N GLU A 595 25.03 0.62 -3.68
CA GLU A 595 23.73 1.09 -4.13
C GLU A 595 23.80 2.54 -4.59
N ILE A 596 23.41 2.78 -5.84
CA ILE A 596 23.26 4.11 -6.42
C ILE A 596 21.78 4.49 -6.43
N TYR A 597 21.45 5.56 -5.72
CA TYR A 597 20.10 6.11 -5.57
C TYR A 597 19.94 7.37 -6.41
N GLY A 598 19.17 7.30 -7.50
CA GLY A 598 18.68 8.48 -8.22
C GLY A 598 17.28 8.82 -7.73
N ARG A 599 17.14 9.49 -6.57
CA ARG A 599 15.81 9.68 -5.92
C ARG A 599 14.82 10.47 -6.77
N LYS A 600 15.26 11.54 -7.47
CA LYS A 600 14.41 12.32 -8.38
C LYS A 600 14.10 11.56 -9.68
N ALA A 601 15.09 10.84 -10.20
CA ALA A 601 14.94 9.93 -11.33
C ALA A 601 14.10 8.68 -11.00
N GLY A 602 13.87 8.34 -9.73
CA GLY A 602 13.07 7.18 -9.34
C GLY A 602 13.73 5.84 -9.69
N ILE A 603 15.07 5.77 -9.60
CA ILE A 603 15.85 4.54 -9.83
C ILE A 603 16.72 4.19 -8.63
N LYS A 604 16.98 2.89 -8.48
CA LYS A 604 17.99 2.31 -7.59
C LYS A 604 18.77 1.23 -8.35
N VAL A 605 20.10 1.31 -8.34
CA VAL A 605 20.99 0.27 -8.89
C VAL A 605 21.78 -0.34 -7.73
N THR A 606 21.65 -1.64 -7.51
CA THR A 606 22.42 -2.42 -6.52
C THR A 606 23.42 -3.31 -7.27
N TYR A 607 24.68 -3.32 -6.84
CA TYR A 607 25.78 -4.00 -7.52
C TYR A 607 26.79 -4.57 -6.51
N ASP A 608 27.15 -5.85 -6.64
CA ASP A 608 28.03 -6.59 -5.71
C ASP A 608 29.41 -6.95 -6.28
N GLY A 609 29.75 -6.46 -7.48
CA GLY A 609 30.90 -6.91 -8.28
C GLY A 609 30.48 -7.75 -9.50
N GLN A 610 29.54 -8.68 -9.30
CA GLN A 610 29.17 -9.73 -10.25
C GLN A 610 27.71 -9.63 -10.75
N HIS A 611 26.78 -9.15 -9.93
CA HIS A 611 25.35 -9.07 -10.16
C HIS A 611 24.90 -7.60 -10.20
N VAL A 612 24.03 -7.24 -11.14
CA VAL A 612 23.46 -5.88 -11.22
C VAL A 612 21.94 -5.98 -11.11
N LYS A 613 21.36 -5.40 -10.06
CA LYS A 613 19.91 -5.31 -9.86
C LYS A 613 19.47 -3.85 -10.05
N VAL A 614 18.58 -3.61 -11.00
CA VAL A 614 18.01 -2.28 -11.28
C VAL A 614 16.53 -2.27 -10.89
N GLN A 615 16.18 -1.41 -9.93
CA GLN A 615 14.82 -1.21 -9.46
C GLN A 615 14.33 0.17 -9.90
N VAL A 616 13.12 0.24 -10.45
CA VAL A 616 12.55 1.45 -11.06
C VAL A 616 11.16 1.75 -10.49
N HIS A 617 10.82 3.03 -10.43
CA HIS A 617 9.47 3.45 -10.05
C HIS A 617 8.44 2.98 -11.11
N PRO A 618 7.26 2.46 -10.72
CA PRO A 618 6.21 2.01 -11.65
C PRO A 618 5.65 3.04 -12.64
N ARG A 619 6.15 4.29 -12.61
CA ARG A 619 5.76 5.34 -13.56
C ARG A 619 6.30 5.08 -14.97
N TYR A 620 7.36 4.28 -15.08
CA TYR A 620 8.06 3.98 -16.34
C TYR A 620 7.46 2.79 -17.10
N LYS A 621 6.22 2.42 -16.79
CA LYS A 621 5.58 1.23 -17.36
C LYS A 621 5.33 1.44 -18.86
N GLY A 622 5.97 0.65 -19.73
CA GLY A 622 5.95 0.79 -21.18
C GLY A 622 6.88 1.88 -21.75
N GLU A 623 7.67 2.55 -20.91
CA GLU A 623 8.59 3.65 -21.30
C GLU A 623 10.07 3.22 -21.32
N LEU A 624 10.36 1.96 -20.96
CA LEU A 624 11.73 1.46 -20.90
C LEU A 624 12.17 0.79 -22.21
N CYS A 625 13.47 0.61 -22.37
CA CYS A 625 14.03 -0.29 -23.38
C CYS A 625 15.46 -0.74 -23.04
N GLY A 626 15.95 -1.76 -23.76
CA GLY A 626 17.21 -2.44 -23.51
C GLY A 626 16.99 -3.91 -23.19
N LEU A 627 18.00 -4.60 -22.65
CA LEU A 627 17.93 -6.04 -22.34
C LEU A 627 16.88 -6.40 -21.28
N CYS A 628 16.43 -5.45 -20.46
CA CYS A 628 15.36 -5.60 -19.48
C CYS A 628 13.92 -5.47 -20.05
N SER A 629 13.74 -5.35 -21.38
CA SER A 629 12.45 -5.07 -22.04
C SER A 629 11.86 -3.70 -21.67
N GLU A 630 10.60 -3.47 -22.05
CA GLU A 630 9.88 -2.19 -21.92
C GLU A 630 9.07 -2.03 -20.62
N PHE A 631 8.96 -3.10 -19.82
CA PHE A 631 8.17 -3.16 -18.58
C PHE A 631 6.68 -2.82 -18.83
N ASP A 632 5.97 -3.60 -19.66
CA ASP A 632 4.53 -3.43 -19.92
C ASP A 632 3.64 -4.45 -19.17
N GLY A 633 4.23 -5.48 -18.57
CA GLY A 633 3.54 -6.57 -17.89
C GLY A 633 3.21 -7.78 -18.78
N GLU A 634 3.75 -7.87 -20.00
CA GLU A 634 3.45 -8.95 -20.97
C GLU A 634 4.67 -9.83 -21.31
N ILE A 635 4.82 -10.90 -20.55
CA ILE A 635 5.89 -11.91 -20.66
C ILE A 635 5.98 -12.56 -22.06
N VAL A 636 4.88 -12.56 -22.83
CA VAL A 636 4.85 -13.15 -24.19
C VAL A 636 5.63 -12.31 -25.20
N LYS A 637 5.73 -10.99 -25.02
CA LYS A 637 6.36 -10.06 -25.99
C LYS A 637 7.71 -9.50 -25.53
N GLU A 638 8.32 -10.14 -24.53
CA GLU A 638 9.53 -9.65 -23.85
C GLU A 638 10.74 -9.36 -24.76
N LEU A 639 10.87 -10.05 -25.89
CA LEU A 639 12.03 -9.87 -26.79
C LEU A 639 11.89 -8.60 -27.65
N ARG A 640 11.48 -7.48 -27.04
CA ARG A 640 11.34 -6.18 -27.70
C ARG A 640 12.57 -5.30 -27.44
N GLY A 641 13.41 -5.16 -28.46
CA GLY A 641 14.67 -4.40 -28.35
C GLY A 641 14.48 -2.87 -28.35
N PRO A 642 15.57 -2.09 -28.27
CA PRO A 642 15.54 -0.63 -28.18
C PRO A 642 14.74 0.07 -29.29
N ASN A 643 14.77 -0.47 -30.51
CA ASN A 643 14.02 0.05 -31.66
C ASN A 643 12.52 -0.37 -31.65
N ARG A 644 11.99 -0.85 -30.51
CA ARG A 644 10.64 -1.41 -30.33
C ARG A 644 10.26 -2.59 -31.24
N CYS A 645 11.21 -3.11 -32.02
CA CYS A 645 11.06 -4.35 -32.78
C CYS A 645 11.00 -5.56 -31.85
N LEU A 646 10.01 -6.44 -32.07
CA LEU A 646 9.88 -7.73 -31.41
C LEU A 646 10.67 -8.79 -32.19
N PHE A 647 11.67 -9.41 -31.56
CA PHE A 647 12.55 -10.40 -32.18
C PHE A 647 12.06 -11.83 -31.92
N SER A 648 12.13 -12.72 -32.93
CA SER A 648 11.82 -14.14 -32.74
C SER A 648 12.96 -14.96 -32.09
N ASN A 649 14.18 -14.40 -32.03
CA ASN A 649 15.36 -15.07 -31.50
C ASN A 649 16.01 -14.22 -30.39
N VAL A 650 16.43 -14.88 -29.30
CA VAL A 650 17.14 -14.26 -28.18
C VAL A 650 18.48 -13.63 -28.62
N TYR A 651 19.19 -14.23 -29.57
CA TYR A 651 20.47 -13.71 -30.04
C TYR A 651 20.32 -12.33 -30.71
N ASP A 652 19.40 -12.21 -31.66
CA ASP A 652 19.08 -10.94 -32.32
C ASP A 652 18.56 -9.89 -31.32
N TYR A 653 17.71 -10.30 -30.37
CA TYR A 653 17.29 -9.42 -29.27
C TYR A 653 18.48 -8.90 -28.46
N THR A 654 19.39 -9.78 -28.03
CA THR A 654 20.54 -9.37 -27.20
C THR A 654 21.52 -8.47 -27.95
N THR A 655 21.79 -8.77 -29.22
CA THR A 655 22.67 -7.95 -30.08
C THR A 655 22.03 -6.62 -30.48
N SER A 656 20.70 -6.53 -30.56
CA SER A 656 19.98 -5.25 -30.77
C SER A 656 20.19 -4.23 -29.64
N SER A 657 20.57 -4.69 -28.44
CA SER A 657 20.90 -3.84 -27.29
C SER A 657 22.41 -3.65 -27.07
N ALA A 658 23.25 -4.20 -27.94
CA ALA A 658 24.70 -4.02 -27.90
C ALA A 658 25.11 -2.64 -28.41
N LEU A 659 26.31 -2.19 -28.02
CA LEU A 659 26.90 -0.91 -28.38
C LEU A 659 28.27 -1.11 -29.05
N GLY A 660 28.69 -0.12 -29.83
CA GLY A 660 29.97 -0.17 -30.54
C GLY A 660 29.98 -1.24 -31.65
N SER A 661 31.12 -1.91 -31.83
CA SER A 661 31.32 -2.94 -32.86
C SER A 661 30.39 -4.16 -32.73
N CYS A 662 29.86 -4.42 -31.54
CA CYS A 662 28.95 -5.54 -31.29
C CYS A 662 27.52 -5.29 -31.77
N TYR A 663 27.16 -4.05 -32.12
CA TYR A 663 25.83 -3.71 -32.61
C TYR A 663 25.62 -4.23 -34.04
N ARG A 664 24.58 -5.04 -34.26
CA ARG A 664 24.20 -5.56 -35.58
C ARG A 664 22.95 -4.85 -36.10
N PHE A 665 23.10 -4.12 -37.21
CA PHE A 665 22.01 -3.35 -37.83
C PHE A 665 20.93 -4.23 -38.50
N LYS A 666 21.23 -5.49 -38.84
CA LYS A 666 20.27 -6.44 -39.41
C LYS A 666 20.25 -7.73 -38.56
N PRO A 667 19.07 -8.16 -38.06
CA PRO A 667 18.94 -9.45 -37.38
C PRO A 667 19.06 -10.61 -38.37
N GLU A 668 19.53 -11.75 -37.90
CA GLU A 668 19.61 -12.99 -38.67
C GLU A 668 18.23 -13.66 -38.81
N HIS A 669 17.35 -13.47 -37.82
CA HIS A 669 16.00 -14.04 -37.79
C HIS A 669 14.91 -12.96 -37.95
N LYS A 670 13.66 -13.41 -38.09
CA LYS A 670 12.51 -12.51 -38.25
C LYS A 670 12.34 -11.61 -37.03
N SER A 671 12.19 -10.32 -37.29
CA SER A 671 11.70 -9.34 -36.32
C SER A 671 10.42 -8.70 -36.85
N ILE A 672 9.56 -8.29 -35.93
CA ILE A 672 8.38 -7.47 -36.21
C ILE A 672 8.66 -6.11 -35.59
N CYS A 673 9.19 -5.21 -36.41
CA CYS A 673 9.12 -3.79 -36.11
C CYS A 673 7.70 -3.30 -36.35
N SER A 674 7.23 -2.33 -35.57
CA SER A 674 6.01 -1.62 -35.93
C SER A 674 6.39 -0.63 -37.02
N ASP A 675 5.75 -0.69 -38.19
CA ASP A 675 5.99 0.26 -39.31
C ASP A 675 5.45 1.67 -39.02
N GLU A 676 5.19 1.99 -37.74
CA GLU A 676 5.17 3.35 -37.27
C GLU A 676 6.61 3.85 -37.18
N ASP A 677 7.12 4.31 -38.33
CA ASP A 677 8.03 5.45 -38.39
C ASP A 677 7.34 6.60 -37.65
N TYR A 678 7.50 6.61 -36.33
CA TYR A 678 7.05 7.69 -35.48
C TYR A 678 7.95 8.87 -35.83
N LYS A 679 7.48 9.69 -36.78
CA LYS A 679 7.97 11.06 -36.94
C LYS A 679 8.08 11.62 -35.52
N HIS A 680 9.25 12.14 -35.18
CA HIS A 680 9.35 13.09 -34.10
C HIS A 680 8.54 14.33 -34.52
N THR A 681 7.21 14.27 -34.39
CA THR A 681 6.38 15.46 -34.27
C THR A 681 6.69 16.02 -32.91
N ASP A 682 7.25 17.22 -32.91
CA ASP A 682 7.80 17.84 -31.74
C ASP A 682 6.78 17.95 -30.61
N ILE A 683 7.08 17.21 -29.55
CA ILE A 683 6.68 17.56 -28.20
C ILE A 683 7.82 18.47 -27.79
N ASP A 684 7.69 19.74 -28.17
CA ASP A 684 8.39 20.81 -27.50
C ASP A 684 7.84 20.91 -26.07
N ASP A 685 8.72 21.16 -25.11
CA ASP A 685 8.35 21.47 -23.73
C ASP A 685 7.74 22.89 -23.70
N GLU A 686 6.51 23.06 -24.19
CA GLU A 686 5.73 24.29 -23.99
C GLU A 686 4.78 24.12 -22.80
N ASP A 687 5.28 24.52 -21.63
CA ASP A 687 4.46 25.08 -20.55
C ASP A 687 3.84 26.41 -21.04
N GLU A 688 2.91 26.38 -22.00
CA GLU A 688 2.06 27.54 -22.29
C GLU A 688 0.64 27.12 -22.74
N ILE A 689 -0.34 27.93 -22.35
CA ILE A 689 -1.77 27.62 -22.46
C ILE A 689 -2.29 28.17 -23.78
N GLU A 690 -2.57 27.31 -24.76
CA GLU A 690 -3.48 27.65 -25.86
C GLU A 690 -4.60 26.62 -26.06
N GLU A 691 -5.81 26.99 -25.63
CA GLU A 691 -7.06 26.32 -26.01
C GLU A 691 -7.40 26.58 -27.50
N THR A 692 -6.72 25.94 -28.45
CA THR A 692 -7.25 25.83 -29.81
C THR A 692 -6.73 24.60 -30.57
N HIS A 693 -7.55 23.53 -30.65
CA HIS A 693 -8.21 23.16 -31.91
C HIS A 693 -9.03 21.84 -31.85
N ARG A 694 -10.26 21.96 -32.36
CA ARG A 694 -11.07 20.98 -33.11
C ARG A 694 -11.56 19.70 -32.41
N ASN A 695 -12.88 19.69 -32.24
CA ASN A 695 -13.73 18.50 -32.17
C ASN A 695 -13.67 17.74 -33.52
N GLU A 696 -12.73 16.81 -33.68
CA GLU A 696 -12.78 15.84 -34.78
C GLU A 696 -13.55 14.58 -34.33
N GLU A 697 -14.75 14.40 -34.88
CA GLU A 697 -15.46 13.13 -34.79
C GLU A 697 -14.83 12.12 -35.76
N TYR A 698 -14.58 10.90 -35.28
CA TYR A 698 -13.95 9.84 -36.07
C TYR A 698 -14.70 8.51 -35.94
N GLU A 699 -14.58 7.64 -36.95
CA GLU A 699 -15.17 6.29 -36.90
C GLU A 699 -14.35 5.36 -35.98
N PRO A 700 -15.00 4.64 -35.03
CA PRO A 700 -14.30 3.76 -34.10
C PRO A 700 -13.56 2.60 -34.80
N LYS A 701 -12.22 2.66 -34.74
CA LYS A 701 -11.31 1.65 -35.31
C LYS A 701 -11.27 0.36 -34.49
N VAL A 702 -11.57 0.43 -33.18
CA VAL A 702 -11.54 -0.71 -32.25
C VAL A 702 -12.88 -1.46 -32.26
N LYS A 703 -12.84 -2.80 -32.29
CA LYS A 703 -14.03 -3.65 -32.19
C LYS A 703 -13.90 -4.69 -31.07
N ARG A 704 -14.96 -4.93 -30.29
CA ARG A 704 -15.00 -5.89 -29.16
C ARG A 704 -16.33 -6.64 -29.09
N ASN A 705 -16.32 -7.86 -28.58
CA ASN A 705 -17.55 -8.63 -28.33
C ASN A 705 -18.30 -8.02 -27.13
N LYS A 706 -19.61 -7.77 -27.26
CA LYS A 706 -20.46 -7.26 -26.17
C LYS A 706 -20.94 -8.45 -25.33
N VAL A 707 -21.00 -8.27 -24.02
CA VAL A 707 -21.48 -9.29 -23.06
C VAL A 707 -22.74 -8.77 -22.39
N LEU A 708 -23.76 -9.61 -22.28
CA LEU A 708 -25.02 -9.35 -21.60
C LEU A 708 -25.25 -10.47 -20.56
N PRO A 709 -25.41 -10.14 -19.27
CA PRO A 709 -25.88 -11.11 -18.28
C PRO A 709 -27.39 -11.32 -18.44
N LYS A 710 -27.85 -12.57 -18.33
CA LYS A 710 -29.27 -12.94 -18.46
C LYS A 710 -29.59 -14.11 -17.55
N GLU A 711 -30.29 -13.83 -16.44
CA GLU A 711 -30.58 -14.80 -15.39
C GLU A 711 -29.29 -15.49 -14.92
N ASP A 712 -29.12 -16.80 -15.14
CA ASP A 712 -27.93 -17.58 -14.77
C ASP A 712 -26.95 -17.83 -15.95
N GLU A 713 -27.12 -17.11 -17.08
CA GLU A 713 -26.28 -17.22 -18.27
C GLU A 713 -25.56 -15.91 -18.66
N LEU A 714 -24.37 -16.07 -19.24
CA LEU A 714 -23.57 -15.01 -19.85
C LEU A 714 -23.63 -15.12 -21.37
N CYS A 715 -24.24 -14.12 -22.00
CA CYS A 715 -24.45 -14.09 -23.44
C CYS A 715 -23.47 -13.14 -24.14
N PHE A 716 -22.71 -13.69 -25.08
CA PHE A 716 -21.64 -12.99 -25.80
C PHE A 716 -22.03 -12.74 -27.26
N SER A 717 -21.76 -11.55 -27.78
CA SER A 717 -22.03 -11.26 -29.20
C SER A 717 -21.13 -12.10 -30.10
N ILE A 718 -21.70 -12.78 -31.08
CA ILE A 718 -20.98 -13.70 -31.99
C ILE A 718 -20.00 -12.94 -32.89
N ARG A 719 -20.31 -11.68 -33.22
CA ARG A 719 -19.42 -10.75 -33.92
C ARG A 719 -19.04 -9.58 -33.00
N PRO A 720 -17.81 -9.03 -33.13
CA PRO A 720 -17.40 -7.85 -32.38
C PRO A 720 -18.03 -6.56 -32.95
N LEU A 721 -18.40 -5.65 -32.06
CA LEU A 721 -19.02 -4.35 -32.35
C LEU A 721 -18.01 -3.21 -32.17
N PRO A 722 -18.17 -2.07 -32.88
CA PRO A 722 -17.30 -0.91 -32.68
C PRO A 722 -17.37 -0.35 -31.26
N VAL A 723 -16.26 0.16 -30.75
CA VAL A 723 -16.16 0.84 -29.44
C VAL A 723 -15.19 2.01 -29.54
N CYS A 724 -15.45 3.08 -28.79
CA CYS A 724 -14.53 4.21 -28.67
C CYS A 724 -13.29 3.82 -27.85
N GLU A 725 -12.19 4.55 -28.04
CA GLU A 725 -10.97 4.39 -27.25
C GLU A 725 -11.18 4.87 -25.80
N SER A 726 -10.28 4.50 -24.89
CA SER A 726 -10.51 4.54 -23.43
C SER A 726 -10.70 5.92 -22.79
N HIS A 727 -10.67 6.99 -23.57
CA HIS A 727 -10.87 8.38 -23.13
C HIS A 727 -11.95 9.14 -23.93
N ASP A 728 -12.52 8.53 -24.96
CA ASP A 728 -13.50 9.16 -25.86
C ASP A 728 -14.93 8.67 -25.59
N VAL A 729 -15.91 9.46 -26.00
CA VAL A 729 -17.34 9.15 -25.86
C VAL A 729 -18.00 8.98 -27.24
N PRO A 730 -19.07 8.16 -27.34
CA PRO A 730 -19.94 8.16 -28.51
C PRO A 730 -20.51 9.56 -28.76
N LYS A 731 -20.38 10.07 -29.99
CA LYS A 731 -21.06 11.30 -30.43
C LYS A 731 -22.31 10.95 -31.25
N LYS A 732 -22.22 9.96 -32.13
CA LYS A 732 -23.36 9.32 -32.81
C LYS A 732 -23.48 7.84 -32.41
N ILE A 733 -24.69 7.40 -32.09
CA ILE A 733 -25.02 6.01 -31.75
C ILE A 733 -25.95 5.43 -32.83
N GLU A 734 -25.75 4.17 -33.20
CA GLU A 734 -26.61 3.41 -34.10
C GLU A 734 -27.09 2.11 -33.44
N VAL A 735 -28.29 1.66 -33.79
CA VAL A 735 -28.91 0.43 -33.29
C VAL A 735 -28.85 -0.64 -34.37
N LYS A 736 -28.42 -1.85 -34.01
CA LYS A 736 -28.36 -2.99 -34.94
C LYS A 736 -28.72 -4.29 -34.25
N LYS A 737 -29.36 -5.19 -35.00
CA LYS A 737 -29.63 -6.57 -34.58
C LYS A 737 -28.32 -7.36 -34.50
N VAL A 738 -27.97 -7.79 -33.30
CA VAL A 738 -26.74 -8.52 -32.97
C VAL A 738 -27.11 -9.90 -32.46
N ALA A 739 -26.46 -10.91 -33.02
CA ALA A 739 -26.63 -12.31 -32.63
C ALA A 739 -25.73 -12.67 -31.43
N TYR A 740 -26.30 -13.38 -30.47
CA TYR A 740 -25.66 -13.76 -29.21
C TYR A 740 -25.55 -15.28 -29.06
N HIS A 741 -24.50 -15.72 -28.36
CA HIS A 741 -24.32 -17.08 -27.88
C HIS A 741 -24.20 -17.08 -26.35
N CYS A 742 -24.99 -17.90 -25.66
CA CYS A 742 -25.06 -17.95 -24.21
C CYS A 742 -24.31 -19.17 -23.64
N LEU A 743 -23.66 -18.95 -22.50
CA LEU A 743 -22.93 -19.96 -21.72
C LEU A 743 -23.30 -19.79 -20.23
N PRO A 744 -23.37 -20.86 -19.43
CA PRO A 744 -23.68 -20.76 -18.00
C PRO A 744 -22.70 -19.85 -17.24
N GLU A 745 -23.20 -19.02 -16.30
CA GLU A 745 -22.38 -18.06 -15.56
C GLU A 745 -21.39 -18.73 -14.59
N ASP A 746 -21.73 -19.91 -14.07
CA ASP A 746 -20.87 -20.68 -13.17
C ASP A 746 -19.72 -21.43 -13.86
N ASP A 747 -19.70 -21.50 -15.20
CA ASP A 747 -18.56 -22.07 -15.90
C ASP A 747 -17.35 -21.12 -15.84
N SER A 748 -16.25 -21.67 -15.32
CA SER A 748 -14.92 -21.05 -15.33
C SER A 748 -14.50 -20.53 -16.70
N HIS A 749 -14.92 -21.18 -17.79
CA HIS A 749 -14.65 -20.74 -19.16
C HIS A 749 -15.42 -19.45 -19.50
N SER A 750 -16.72 -19.36 -19.17
CA SER A 750 -17.54 -18.16 -19.35
C SER A 750 -16.94 -16.95 -18.62
N ARG A 751 -16.52 -17.14 -17.36
CA ARG A 751 -15.89 -16.07 -16.56
C ARG A 751 -14.56 -15.61 -17.15
N LYS A 752 -13.79 -16.53 -17.75
CA LYS A 752 -12.57 -16.19 -18.50
C LYS A 752 -12.91 -15.37 -19.76
N LEU A 753 -13.92 -15.76 -20.52
CA LEU A 753 -14.36 -15.06 -21.74
C LEU A 753 -14.82 -13.63 -21.46
N ILE A 754 -15.43 -13.31 -20.31
CA ILE A 754 -15.72 -11.90 -19.92
C ILE A 754 -14.44 -11.05 -19.90
N THR A 755 -13.38 -11.57 -19.29
CA THR A 755 -12.11 -10.85 -19.14
C THR A 755 -11.39 -10.73 -20.48
N GLU A 756 -11.47 -11.78 -21.32
CA GLU A 756 -10.86 -11.79 -22.64
C GLU A 756 -11.63 -10.90 -23.64
N ALA A 757 -12.97 -10.80 -23.60
CA ALA A 757 -13.78 -9.89 -24.42
C ALA A 757 -13.40 -8.40 -24.24
N LYS A 758 -12.90 -8.03 -23.05
CA LYS A 758 -12.40 -6.67 -22.75
C LYS A 758 -11.00 -6.40 -23.31
N ARG A 759 -10.26 -7.43 -23.75
CA ARG A 759 -8.85 -7.35 -24.16
C ARG A 759 -8.60 -7.78 -25.61
N ARG A 760 -9.40 -8.69 -26.16
CA ARG A 760 -9.28 -9.22 -27.52
C ARG A 760 -10.65 -9.51 -28.14
N ILE A 761 -10.67 -9.72 -29.45
CA ILE A 761 -11.82 -10.29 -30.15
C ILE A 761 -11.88 -11.79 -29.88
N LEU A 762 -13.08 -12.28 -29.56
CA LEU A 762 -13.37 -13.69 -29.28
C LEU A 762 -13.75 -14.43 -30.57
N LYS A 763 -12.76 -14.72 -31.42
CA LYS A 763 -12.95 -15.42 -32.72
C LYS A 763 -13.57 -16.81 -32.57
N GLU A 764 -13.37 -17.46 -31.42
CA GLU A 764 -13.98 -18.73 -31.05
C GLU A 764 -15.52 -18.70 -30.99
N LEU A 765 -16.13 -17.50 -30.88
CA LEU A 765 -17.59 -17.33 -30.88
C LEU A 765 -18.18 -17.23 -32.30
N GLU A 766 -17.39 -16.84 -33.32
CA GLU A 766 -17.87 -16.61 -34.69
C GLU A 766 -18.49 -17.87 -35.34
N ARG A 767 -18.17 -19.06 -34.82
CA ARG A 767 -18.65 -20.37 -35.28
C ARG A 767 -19.62 -21.04 -34.30
N LYS A 768 -20.10 -20.33 -33.28
CA LYS A 768 -21.06 -20.86 -32.30
C LYS A 768 -22.49 -20.64 -32.77
N ARG A 769 -23.43 -21.37 -32.16
CA ARG A 769 -24.87 -21.24 -32.45
C ARG A 769 -25.39 -19.87 -32.00
N VAL A 770 -26.38 -19.35 -32.71
CA VAL A 770 -27.14 -18.17 -32.28
C VAL A 770 -28.22 -18.65 -31.31
N ASP A 771 -28.17 -18.20 -30.06
CA ASP A 771 -29.20 -18.49 -29.06
C ASP A 771 -30.33 -17.44 -29.11
N PHE A 772 -30.00 -16.17 -29.35
CA PHE A 772 -30.97 -15.12 -29.69
C PHE A 772 -30.34 -13.96 -30.48
N VAL A 773 -31.20 -13.03 -30.92
CA VAL A 773 -30.82 -11.77 -31.59
C VAL A 773 -31.50 -10.62 -30.87
N GLU A 774 -30.74 -9.57 -30.55
CA GLU A 774 -31.24 -8.39 -29.83
C GLU A 774 -30.79 -7.09 -30.51
N ASP A 775 -31.57 -6.03 -30.36
CA ASP A 775 -31.25 -4.69 -30.88
C ASP A 775 -30.25 -3.99 -29.95
N VAL A 776 -29.06 -3.69 -30.48
CA VAL A 776 -27.91 -3.24 -29.69
C VAL A 776 -27.38 -1.92 -30.19
N GLU A 777 -27.26 -0.95 -29.28
CA GLU A 777 -26.56 0.31 -29.47
C GLU A 777 -25.04 0.14 -29.54
N TYR A 778 -24.41 0.78 -30.54
CA TYR A 778 -22.96 0.93 -30.72
C TYR A 778 -22.60 2.34 -31.23
N PRO A 779 -21.39 2.86 -30.95
CA PRO A 779 -20.93 4.13 -31.50
C PRO A 779 -20.68 4.03 -33.02
N ALA A 780 -21.28 4.94 -33.77
CA ALA A 780 -20.98 5.18 -35.19
C ALA A 780 -19.87 6.24 -35.34
N THR A 781 -19.85 7.25 -34.48
CA THR A 781 -18.73 8.20 -34.33
C THR A 781 -18.32 8.35 -32.87
N CYS A 782 -17.03 8.55 -32.64
CA CYS A 782 -16.41 8.81 -31.36
C CYS A 782 -15.75 10.19 -31.39
N GLY A 783 -15.61 10.82 -30.22
CA GLY A 783 -14.84 12.04 -30.06
C GLY A 783 -14.54 12.31 -28.59
N ARG A 784 -13.60 13.22 -28.32
CA ARG A 784 -13.24 13.60 -26.95
C ARG A 784 -14.45 14.13 -26.18
N ARG A 785 -14.44 13.87 -24.88
CA ARG A 785 -15.60 14.02 -23.99
C ARG A 785 -16.11 15.45 -23.90
#